data_AF-A0A4T0HGB2-F1
#
_entry.id   AF-A0A4T0HGB2-F1
#
_cell.length_a   1.000
_cell.length_b   1.000
_cell.length_c   1.000
_cell.angle_alpha   90.00
_cell.angle_beta   90.00
_cell.angle_gamma   90.00
#
_symmetry.space_group_name_H-M   'P 1'
#
loop_
_entity.id
_entity.type
_entity.pdbx_description
1 polymer ?
#
loop_
_entity_poly.entity_id
_entity_poly.type
_entity_poly.pdbx_seq_one_letter_code
_entity_poly.pdbx_strand_id
1 'polypeptide(L)'
;MSLITENISKLAHQHPPPANHIYAYGTAGFRSKATVLDAVLFRVGIIAVFRSQKLDGKAVGVMVTASHNPESDNGVKLVDPHGDMLDPSWEAYATALANTPLDSFASYCTQLANTLKIDLSKKANIIIARDTRPSGDSLLASLKDGIHAVNNGSVQVEDYGLATTPALHYLVRATNSKGTNDEYGEPTINGYMDKMVNAFNGLVQGKPSIAPLKVDCANGIGAPYIHDLNSRLNRVDAPLTLEPVFDDTTAGIGKLNNGCGADHVKSKQQLPVGFSPTPNQRCASLDGDADRIVYYYNDQRGNFKLLDGDKIASLLSVFIIDLVDKAGLSDTANVGVVQTAYANGCSSKFINAQQVPIKCVPTGVKHLHHAAQQYSVGVYFEANGHGTVLFSDEFINLIKNTVPVMPAQQTALQQLIALSEVANQTVGDALSDLLLVEAILIQKQWGPAEWDGLYEDFPNRLVKVTVPDRTAFTTTDAERKLVTPADLQKEIDGHVSKYQDGRSFVRPSGTEDCVRVYAEAQTRGQADELAFKVAGLIYDIRLCLEEKIYSDQDFDLIQVDLNMGDNFHPSFLAINPAGTLPVMLVPNAESIKADRPVEYTRISDTKSILKFLSIKRRSIPSLIPLPHLISKSDEFINYLLSGEVDTNFLMLSATSPSELELNSTRAVSYLTSRQTAFDRYRHLCPVDRRSWFESKSKSNMDILDIYRYRYIPPTTTEYPNDNIPSNIDKPVEVILKNRQDFFNASKKTWSNVASFLIKVDNELSSDHLSNTTTSTEQREQRGPWLLGHDLTLVDLIIVAFLARVIADINGSMDDEGLLKLLNIVGLSLCDSLRRFWRSWIKRPSFKRVYLERVAND
;
A
#
# COMPACT_ATOMS: atom_id res chain seq x y z
N MET A 1 38.46 -23.06 9.34
CA MET A 1 38.85 -21.74 9.90
C MET A 1 37.79 -21.30 10.91
N SER A 2 38.09 -20.33 11.77
CA SER A 2 37.12 -19.66 12.65
C SER A 2 36.85 -18.23 12.15
N LEU A 3 35.73 -17.63 12.57
CA LEU A 3 35.48 -16.20 12.35
C LEU A 3 36.42 -15.34 13.19
N ILE A 4 36.81 -14.18 12.66
CA ILE A 4 37.58 -13.15 13.39
C ILE A 4 36.57 -12.24 14.10
N THR A 5 36.12 -12.65 15.29
CA THR A 5 35.05 -11.97 16.04
C THR A 5 35.37 -10.51 16.38
N GLU A 6 36.64 -10.18 16.59
CA GLU A 6 37.11 -8.80 16.80
C GLU A 6 36.84 -7.91 15.57
N ASN A 7 37.07 -8.43 14.36
CA ASN A 7 36.83 -7.68 13.12
C ASN A 7 35.33 -7.46 12.87
N ILE A 8 34.53 -8.51 13.09
CA ILE A 8 33.06 -8.45 13.01
C ILE A 8 32.52 -7.43 14.01
N SER A 9 32.99 -7.45 15.26
CA SER A 9 32.58 -6.49 16.29
C SER A 9 32.99 -5.06 15.90
N LYS A 10 34.25 -4.84 15.51
CA LYS A 10 34.79 -3.53 15.14
C LYS A 10 33.97 -2.86 14.02
N LEU A 11 33.62 -3.60 12.97
CA LEU A 11 32.85 -3.06 11.85
C LEU A 11 31.36 -2.94 12.20
N ALA A 12 30.78 -3.86 12.98
CA ALA A 12 29.39 -3.73 13.44
C ALA A 12 29.16 -2.47 14.28
N HIS A 13 30.16 -1.98 15.01
CA HIS A 13 30.09 -0.70 15.75
C HIS A 13 30.10 0.54 14.83
N GLN A 14 30.45 0.40 13.56
CA GLN A 14 30.34 1.46 12.54
C GLN A 14 28.94 1.50 11.93
N HIS A 15 28.18 0.40 12.04
CA HIS A 15 26.81 0.24 11.53
C HIS A 15 25.82 -0.11 12.67
N PRO A 16 25.66 0.76 13.69
CA PRO A 16 24.81 0.48 14.84
C PRO A 16 23.32 0.43 14.44
N PRO A 17 22.54 -0.54 14.93
CA PRO A 17 21.09 -0.57 14.67
C PRO A 17 20.40 0.60 15.40
N PRO A 18 19.42 1.28 14.76
CA PRO A 18 18.63 2.32 15.39
C PRO A 18 17.77 1.75 16.53
N ALA A 19 17.65 2.53 17.61
CA ALA A 19 16.90 2.12 18.79
C ALA A 19 15.42 1.84 18.46
N ASN A 20 14.88 0.76 19.06
CA ASN A 20 13.47 0.35 18.97
C ASN A 20 12.93 0.05 17.55
N HIS A 21 13.80 -0.15 16.56
CA HIS A 21 13.38 -0.65 15.24
C HIS A 21 13.50 -2.17 15.16
N ILE A 22 12.47 -2.84 14.63
CA ILE A 22 12.45 -4.30 14.41
C ILE A 22 12.35 -4.54 12.90
N TYR A 23 13.28 -5.32 12.37
CA TYR A 23 13.34 -5.68 10.95
C TYR A 23 12.66 -7.02 10.70
N ALA A 24 12.08 -7.20 9.51
CA ALA A 24 11.60 -8.48 9.02
C ALA A 24 12.01 -8.67 7.55
N TYR A 25 12.54 -9.84 7.20
CA TYR A 25 12.79 -10.19 5.80
C TYR A 25 11.45 -10.60 5.18
N GLY A 26 10.89 -9.73 4.34
CA GLY A 26 9.61 -9.98 3.66
C GLY A 26 9.77 -10.69 2.31
N THR A 27 8.65 -10.87 1.60
CA THR A 27 8.59 -11.53 0.28
C THR A 27 9.56 -10.94 -0.76
N ALA A 28 9.93 -9.67 -0.59
CA ALA A 28 10.86 -8.92 -1.45
C ALA A 28 12.07 -8.37 -0.67
N GLY A 29 12.53 -9.11 0.35
CA GLY A 29 13.70 -8.77 1.18
C GLY A 29 13.38 -7.83 2.34
N PHE A 30 14.42 -7.20 2.89
CA PHE A 30 14.22 -6.07 3.81
C PHE A 30 13.90 -4.82 3.02
N ARG A 31 12.87 -4.04 3.42
CA ARG A 31 12.54 -2.72 2.87
C ARG A 31 12.12 -1.78 3.99
N SER A 32 12.61 -0.54 3.97
CA SER A 32 12.27 0.50 4.96
C SER A 32 12.73 1.87 4.46
N LYS A 33 12.62 2.92 5.28
CA LYS A 33 13.30 4.20 5.02
C LYS A 33 14.81 3.97 4.93
N ALA A 34 15.46 4.59 3.95
CA ALA A 34 16.89 4.38 3.72
C ALA A 34 17.76 4.71 4.95
N THR A 35 17.33 5.67 5.76
CA THR A 35 17.98 6.13 6.99
C THR A 35 18.05 5.08 8.12
N VAL A 36 17.32 3.97 8.03
CA VAL A 36 17.35 2.88 9.02
C VAL A 36 17.89 1.56 8.46
N LEU A 37 18.49 1.55 7.26
CA LEU A 37 18.93 0.31 6.59
C LEU A 37 20.43 0.03 6.62
N ASP A 38 21.27 0.98 7.01
CA ASP A 38 22.74 0.82 7.09
C ASP A 38 23.17 -0.47 7.85
N ALA A 39 22.72 -0.61 9.10
CA ALA A 39 22.94 -1.80 9.92
C ALA A 39 22.41 -3.09 9.28
N VAL A 40 21.33 -3.02 8.49
CA VAL A 40 20.75 -4.19 7.80
C VAL A 40 21.64 -4.63 6.64
N LEU A 41 22.11 -3.69 5.81
CA LEU A 41 22.98 -4.02 4.68
C LEU A 41 24.29 -4.64 5.14
N PHE A 42 24.91 -4.10 6.19
CA PHE A 42 26.08 -4.72 6.83
C PHE A 42 25.81 -6.17 7.27
N ARG A 43 24.65 -6.44 7.87
CA ARG A 43 24.25 -7.79 8.32
C ARG A 43 23.93 -8.72 7.15
N VAL A 44 23.37 -8.20 6.07
CA VAL A 44 23.08 -8.96 4.84
C VAL A 44 24.37 -9.34 4.09
N GLY A 45 25.40 -8.49 4.12
CA GLY A 45 26.71 -8.82 3.56
C GLY A 45 27.33 -10.07 4.20
N ILE A 46 27.18 -10.21 5.51
CA ILE A 46 27.61 -11.38 6.28
C ILE A 46 26.83 -12.64 5.88
N ILE A 47 25.50 -12.57 5.82
CA ILE A 47 24.69 -13.77 5.49
C ILE A 47 24.79 -14.17 4.02
N ALA A 48 25.07 -13.24 3.10
CA ALA A 48 25.37 -13.54 1.70
C ALA A 48 26.62 -14.44 1.57
N VAL A 49 27.69 -14.10 2.29
CA VAL A 49 28.91 -14.93 2.37
C VAL A 49 28.60 -16.31 2.95
N PHE A 50 27.83 -16.38 4.04
CA PHE A 50 27.44 -17.66 4.62
C PHE A 50 26.56 -18.51 3.68
N ARG A 51 25.67 -17.89 2.89
CA ARG A 51 24.85 -18.60 1.89
C ARG A 51 25.71 -19.16 0.77
N SER A 52 26.65 -18.38 0.23
CA SER A 52 27.59 -18.83 -0.79
C SER A 52 28.48 -19.98 -0.28
N GLN A 53 29.08 -19.84 0.92
CA GLN A 53 29.87 -20.91 1.56
C GLN A 53 29.04 -22.16 1.89
N LYS A 54 27.74 -22.02 2.19
CA LYS A 54 26.84 -23.15 2.38
C LYS A 54 26.63 -23.93 1.09
N LEU A 55 26.48 -23.22 -0.02
CA LEU A 55 26.22 -23.76 -1.37
C LEU A 55 27.53 -23.99 -2.14
N ASP A 56 28.54 -24.53 -1.46
CA ASP A 56 29.84 -24.94 -2.03
C ASP A 56 30.64 -23.85 -2.76
N GLY A 57 30.34 -22.57 -2.48
CA GLY A 57 30.96 -21.41 -3.14
C GLY A 57 30.26 -20.97 -4.43
N LYS A 58 29.06 -21.49 -4.73
CA LYS A 58 28.18 -20.95 -5.78
C LYS A 58 27.96 -19.44 -5.59
N ALA A 59 27.83 -18.70 -6.67
CA ALA A 59 27.62 -17.26 -6.64
C ALA A 59 26.24 -16.92 -6.07
N VAL A 60 26.18 -15.93 -5.16
CA VAL A 60 24.96 -15.43 -4.52
C VAL A 60 24.82 -13.94 -4.83
N GLY A 61 23.63 -13.51 -5.23
CA GLY A 61 23.37 -12.11 -5.59
C GLY A 61 22.85 -11.29 -4.40
N VAL A 62 23.17 -10.00 -4.38
CA VAL A 62 22.58 -9.00 -3.48
C VAL A 62 22.12 -7.78 -4.29
N MET A 63 20.81 -7.53 -4.31
CA MET A 63 20.24 -6.37 -5.01
C MET A 63 19.81 -5.30 -4.01
N VAL A 64 20.37 -4.09 -4.11
CA VAL A 64 20.00 -2.94 -3.27
C VAL A 64 18.94 -2.10 -4.00
N THR A 65 17.67 -2.26 -3.59
CA THR A 65 16.52 -1.58 -4.19
C THR A 65 15.26 -1.68 -3.31
N ALA A 66 14.32 -0.75 -3.52
CA ALA A 66 12.92 -0.93 -3.11
C ALA A 66 11.89 -0.86 -4.27
N SER A 67 12.28 -1.04 -5.54
CA SER A 67 11.32 -1.18 -6.66
C SER A 67 10.39 0.04 -6.78
N HIS A 68 9.08 -0.14 -6.93
CA HIS A 68 7.99 0.86 -6.89
C HIS A 68 7.89 1.75 -5.62
N ASN A 69 8.59 1.45 -4.51
CA ASN A 69 8.53 2.29 -3.29
C ASN A 69 8.96 3.75 -3.57
N PRO A 70 8.48 4.74 -2.78
CA PRO A 70 8.99 6.11 -2.83
C PRO A 70 10.52 6.22 -2.70
N GLU A 71 11.12 7.22 -3.31
CA GLU A 71 12.59 7.39 -3.40
C GLU A 71 13.31 7.46 -2.04
N SER A 72 12.61 7.91 -0.98
CA SER A 72 13.13 7.95 0.41
C SER A 72 13.40 6.58 1.03
N ASP A 73 12.83 5.54 0.43
CA ASP A 73 12.92 4.16 0.89
C ASP A 73 14.11 3.49 0.21
N ASN A 74 14.61 2.41 0.78
CA ASN A 74 15.44 1.46 0.04
C ASN A 74 15.20 0.05 0.58
N GLY A 75 15.99 -0.92 0.13
CA GLY A 75 15.86 -2.30 0.58
C GLY A 75 16.99 -3.17 0.06
N VAL A 76 16.94 -4.44 0.43
CA VAL A 76 17.89 -5.44 -0.05
C VAL A 76 17.24 -6.82 -0.22
N LYS A 77 17.37 -7.37 -1.43
CA LYS A 77 17.01 -8.75 -1.81
C LYS A 77 18.27 -9.63 -1.86
N LEU A 78 18.17 -10.88 -1.43
CA LEU A 78 19.16 -11.92 -1.69
C LEU A 78 18.68 -12.85 -2.82
N VAL A 79 19.61 -13.22 -3.71
CA VAL A 79 19.37 -14.05 -4.90
C VAL A 79 20.19 -15.33 -4.79
N ASP A 80 19.54 -16.48 -4.91
CA ASP A 80 20.16 -17.80 -4.84
C ASP A 80 20.74 -18.25 -6.19
N PRO A 81 21.64 -19.25 -6.22
CA PRO A 81 22.49 -19.53 -7.38
C PRO A 81 21.81 -19.81 -8.72
N HIS A 82 20.55 -20.23 -8.75
CA HIS A 82 19.80 -20.47 -9.99
C HIS A 82 19.08 -19.19 -10.50
N GLY A 83 19.34 -18.04 -9.88
CA GLY A 83 18.66 -16.77 -10.16
C GLY A 83 17.35 -16.59 -9.38
N ASP A 84 16.98 -17.55 -8.53
CA ASP A 84 15.77 -17.48 -7.71
C ASP A 84 15.91 -16.49 -6.55
N MET A 85 14.77 -16.07 -5.98
CA MET A 85 14.74 -15.41 -4.68
C MET A 85 15.22 -16.35 -3.56
N LEU A 86 15.94 -15.81 -2.56
CA LEU A 86 16.42 -16.55 -1.39
C LEU A 86 15.43 -17.60 -0.85
N ASP A 87 15.92 -18.83 -0.69
CA ASP A 87 15.33 -19.95 0.05
C ASP A 87 14.59 -19.50 1.33
N PRO A 88 13.26 -19.75 1.45
CA PRO A 88 12.46 -19.34 2.60
C PRO A 88 12.99 -19.78 3.97
N SER A 89 13.73 -20.89 4.04
CA SER A 89 14.33 -21.34 5.31
C SER A 89 15.44 -20.41 5.82
N TRP A 90 15.97 -19.51 4.97
CA TRP A 90 16.99 -18.51 5.32
C TRP A 90 16.44 -17.13 5.70
N GLU A 91 15.17 -16.84 5.42
CA GLU A 91 14.54 -15.55 5.77
C GLU A 91 14.47 -15.34 7.28
N ALA A 92 14.25 -16.42 8.04
CA ALA A 92 14.29 -16.41 9.50
C ALA A 92 15.70 -16.13 10.05
N TYR A 93 16.75 -16.68 9.43
CA TYR A 93 18.14 -16.41 9.83
C TYR A 93 18.58 -14.99 9.48
N ALA A 94 18.19 -14.48 8.31
CA ALA A 94 18.39 -13.08 7.93
C ALA A 94 17.69 -12.14 8.92
N THR A 95 16.43 -12.42 9.24
CA THR A 95 15.62 -11.64 10.20
C THR A 95 16.22 -11.66 11.60
N ALA A 96 16.63 -12.82 12.11
CA ALA A 96 17.26 -12.91 13.43
C ALA A 96 18.59 -12.15 13.46
N LEU A 97 19.44 -12.32 12.43
CA LEU A 97 20.71 -11.59 12.30
C LEU A 97 20.50 -10.07 12.23
N ALA A 98 19.49 -9.60 11.50
CA ALA A 98 19.13 -8.18 11.41
C ALA A 98 18.76 -7.56 12.77
N ASN A 99 18.10 -8.32 13.64
CA ASN A 99 17.63 -7.85 14.96
C ASN A 99 18.60 -8.13 16.12
N THR A 100 19.70 -8.85 15.92
CA THR A 100 20.65 -9.20 17.00
C THR A 100 21.27 -7.94 17.67
N PRO A 101 21.24 -7.82 19.02
CA PRO A 101 21.89 -6.71 19.73
C PRO A 101 23.40 -6.61 19.46
N LEU A 102 23.92 -5.40 19.32
CA LEU A 102 25.29 -5.11 18.88
C LEU A 102 26.36 -5.85 19.72
N ASP A 103 26.28 -5.78 21.04
CA ASP A 103 27.21 -6.43 21.98
C ASP A 103 27.30 -7.96 21.79
N SER A 104 26.20 -8.57 21.34
CA SER A 104 26.08 -10.02 21.08
C SER A 104 26.35 -10.41 19.63
N PHE A 105 26.58 -9.44 18.74
CA PHE A 105 26.52 -9.67 17.29
C PHE A 105 27.60 -10.64 16.79
N ALA A 106 28.86 -10.44 17.19
CA ALA A 106 29.97 -11.29 16.75
C ALA A 106 29.89 -12.74 17.29
N SER A 107 29.34 -12.93 18.50
CA SER A 107 29.09 -14.27 19.04
C SER A 107 27.91 -14.94 18.34
N TYR A 108 26.85 -14.20 18.02
CA TYR A 108 25.72 -14.70 17.25
C TYR A 108 26.11 -15.11 15.82
N CYS A 109 26.96 -14.33 15.11
CA CYS A 109 27.50 -14.72 13.81
C CYS A 109 28.25 -16.07 13.88
N THR A 110 28.99 -16.29 14.98
CA THR A 110 29.71 -17.55 15.23
C THR A 110 28.75 -18.70 15.54
N GLN A 111 27.71 -18.44 16.34
CA GLN A 111 26.64 -19.41 16.61
C GLN A 111 25.91 -19.80 15.33
N LEU A 112 25.51 -18.83 14.50
CA LEU A 112 24.79 -19.03 13.25
C LEU A 112 25.62 -19.84 12.25
N ALA A 113 26.92 -19.51 12.09
CA ALA A 113 27.83 -20.28 11.25
C ALA A 113 27.94 -21.76 11.69
N ASN A 114 28.01 -22.01 13.00
CA ASN A 114 28.02 -23.37 13.56
C ASN A 114 26.68 -24.11 13.38
N THR A 115 25.55 -23.44 13.67
CA THR A 115 24.19 -24.00 13.53
C THR A 115 23.88 -24.39 12.08
N LEU A 116 24.22 -23.52 11.13
CA LEU A 116 24.03 -23.78 9.69
C LEU A 116 25.10 -24.74 9.12
N LYS A 117 26.13 -25.08 9.89
CA LYS A 117 27.30 -25.87 9.47
C LYS A 117 27.94 -25.26 8.21
N ILE A 118 28.32 -23.98 8.31
CA ILE A 118 29.05 -23.25 7.27
C ILE A 118 30.51 -23.69 7.30
N ASP A 119 31.01 -24.20 6.17
CA ASP A 119 32.45 -24.42 6.01
C ASP A 119 33.13 -23.10 5.65
N LEU A 120 33.58 -22.38 6.68
CA LEU A 120 34.29 -21.11 6.56
C LEU A 120 35.60 -21.20 5.75
N SER A 121 36.10 -22.40 5.41
CA SER A 121 37.27 -22.54 4.53
C SER A 121 36.93 -22.54 3.04
N LYS A 122 35.64 -22.63 2.66
CA LYS A 122 35.21 -22.53 1.28
C LYS A 122 35.27 -21.10 0.78
N LYS A 123 35.47 -20.96 -0.53
CA LYS A 123 35.29 -19.68 -1.22
C LYS A 123 33.84 -19.21 -1.11
N ALA A 124 33.65 -17.91 -1.19
CA ALA A 124 32.36 -17.31 -1.47
C ALA A 124 32.49 -16.39 -2.69
N ASN A 125 31.47 -16.40 -3.53
CA ASN A 125 31.35 -15.53 -4.69
C ASN A 125 30.08 -14.71 -4.53
N ILE A 126 30.20 -13.39 -4.45
CA ILE A 126 29.07 -12.48 -4.21
C ILE A 126 28.95 -11.50 -5.38
N ILE A 127 27.79 -11.44 -6.02
CA ILE A 127 27.50 -10.48 -7.08
C ILE A 127 26.59 -9.39 -6.51
N ILE A 128 26.96 -8.13 -6.65
CA ILE A 128 26.22 -7.00 -6.06
C ILE A 128 25.85 -5.95 -7.11
N ALA A 129 24.65 -5.39 -6.98
CA ALA A 129 24.17 -4.27 -7.78
C ALA A 129 23.13 -3.43 -7.00
N ARG A 130 22.81 -2.25 -7.54
CA ARG A 130 21.83 -1.31 -6.98
C ARG A 130 21.02 -0.61 -8.06
N ASP A 131 19.85 -0.08 -7.66
CA ASP A 131 19.08 0.85 -8.47
C ASP A 131 19.62 2.30 -8.39
N THR A 132 18.89 3.26 -8.97
CA THR A 132 19.25 4.69 -9.03
C THR A 132 19.00 5.48 -7.73
N ARG A 133 18.56 4.86 -6.63
CA ARG A 133 18.21 5.59 -5.40
C ARG A 133 19.42 6.38 -4.83
N PRO A 134 19.23 7.62 -4.35
CA PRO A 134 20.33 8.43 -3.78
C PRO A 134 21.04 7.81 -2.57
N SER A 135 20.37 6.90 -1.86
CA SER A 135 20.94 6.13 -0.75
C SER A 135 21.72 4.88 -1.16
N GLY A 136 21.72 4.54 -2.45
CA GLY A 136 22.27 3.28 -2.96
C GLY A 136 23.77 3.13 -2.73
N ASP A 137 24.57 4.18 -2.91
CA ASP A 137 26.03 4.10 -2.74
C ASP A 137 26.47 3.91 -1.29
N SER A 138 25.83 4.60 -0.33
CA SER A 138 26.15 4.43 1.09
C SER A 138 25.71 3.05 1.60
N LEU A 139 24.51 2.61 1.22
CA LEU A 139 24.00 1.28 1.58
C LEU A 139 24.82 0.14 0.92
N LEU A 140 25.36 0.35 -0.28
CA LEU A 140 26.28 -0.57 -0.94
C LEU A 140 27.67 -0.59 -0.27
N ALA A 141 28.10 0.51 0.36
CA ALA A 141 29.31 0.53 1.19
C ALA A 141 29.10 -0.30 2.46
N SER A 142 28.03 -0.08 3.22
CA SER A 142 27.69 -0.87 4.42
C SER A 142 27.63 -2.37 4.11
N LEU A 143 27.07 -2.75 2.96
CA LEU A 143 27.07 -4.13 2.46
C LEU A 143 28.48 -4.71 2.29
N LYS A 144 29.38 -3.94 1.67
CA LYS A 144 30.78 -4.35 1.44
C LYS A 144 31.56 -4.48 2.74
N ASP A 145 31.34 -3.60 3.71
CA ASP A 145 31.92 -3.72 5.05
C ASP A 145 31.39 -4.98 5.77
N GLY A 146 30.13 -5.33 5.56
CA GLY A 146 29.54 -6.61 5.99
C GLY A 146 30.22 -7.83 5.38
N ILE A 147 30.44 -7.83 4.07
CA ILE A 147 31.18 -8.89 3.37
C ILE A 147 32.64 -8.95 3.88
N HIS A 148 33.28 -7.80 4.08
CA HIS A 148 34.66 -7.69 4.56
C HIS A 148 34.81 -8.18 6.02
N ALA A 149 33.82 -7.97 6.88
CA ALA A 149 33.82 -8.41 8.27
C ALA A 149 34.09 -9.91 8.45
N VAL A 150 33.61 -10.73 7.51
CA VAL A 150 33.80 -12.19 7.49
C VAL A 150 34.76 -12.69 6.40
N ASN A 151 35.40 -11.80 5.63
CA ASN A 151 36.34 -12.21 4.59
C ASN A 151 37.68 -12.67 5.20
N ASN A 152 38.08 -13.91 4.88
CA ASN A 152 39.33 -14.54 5.31
C ASN A 152 40.36 -14.72 4.17
N GLY A 153 40.18 -13.98 3.07
CA GLY A 153 40.95 -14.12 1.83
C GLY A 153 40.29 -15.04 0.79
N SER A 154 39.15 -15.66 1.12
CA SER A 154 38.43 -16.59 0.23
C SER A 154 37.16 -16.01 -0.40
N VAL A 155 36.78 -14.77 -0.07
CA VAL A 155 35.59 -14.12 -0.65
C VAL A 155 35.95 -13.27 -1.86
N GLN A 156 35.33 -13.55 -2.99
CA GLN A 156 35.36 -12.73 -4.21
C GLN A 156 34.05 -11.94 -4.32
N VAL A 157 34.13 -10.69 -4.78
CA VAL A 157 32.98 -9.80 -4.94
C VAL A 157 33.03 -9.18 -6.33
N GLU A 158 31.94 -9.32 -7.08
CA GLU A 158 31.73 -8.68 -8.38
C GLU A 158 30.68 -7.58 -8.22
N ASP A 159 31.10 -6.33 -8.39
CA ASP A 159 30.24 -5.15 -8.27
C ASP A 159 29.89 -4.60 -9.65
N TYR A 160 28.63 -4.73 -10.03
CA TYR A 160 28.10 -4.25 -11.29
C TYR A 160 27.53 -2.81 -11.16
N GLY A 161 27.52 -2.22 -9.97
CA GLY A 161 27.03 -0.86 -9.73
C GLY A 161 25.54 -0.73 -10.06
N LEU A 162 25.24 -0.01 -11.14
CA LEU A 162 23.86 0.27 -11.59
C LEU A 162 23.32 -0.84 -12.50
N ALA A 163 22.34 -1.60 -12.01
CA ALA A 163 21.64 -2.62 -12.81
C ALA A 163 20.14 -2.69 -12.48
N THR A 164 19.35 -3.25 -13.40
CA THR A 164 17.97 -3.66 -13.09
C THR A 164 17.97 -4.90 -12.20
N THR A 165 16.89 -5.15 -11.45
CA THR A 165 16.75 -6.39 -10.67
C THR A 165 16.92 -7.64 -11.56
N PRO A 166 16.24 -7.77 -12.72
CA PRO A 166 16.36 -8.97 -13.54
C PRO A 166 17.77 -9.21 -14.11
N ALA A 167 18.52 -8.14 -14.40
CA ALA A 167 19.90 -8.26 -14.85
C ALA A 167 20.81 -8.88 -13.79
N LEU A 168 20.65 -8.54 -12.49
CA LEU A 168 21.39 -9.22 -11.43
C LEU A 168 21.00 -10.70 -11.31
N HIS A 169 19.70 -11.01 -11.38
CA HIS A 169 19.22 -12.40 -11.31
C HIS A 169 19.75 -13.25 -12.48
N TYR A 170 19.80 -12.67 -13.69
CA TYR A 170 20.48 -13.27 -14.85
C TYR A 170 21.97 -13.51 -14.58
N LEU A 171 22.71 -12.52 -14.07
CA LEU A 171 24.15 -12.65 -13.80
C LEU A 171 24.43 -13.80 -12.81
N VAL A 172 23.62 -13.93 -11.77
CA VAL A 172 23.73 -15.04 -10.80
C VAL A 172 23.51 -16.40 -11.45
N ARG A 173 22.45 -16.59 -12.24
CA ARG A 173 22.21 -17.87 -12.95
C ARG A 173 23.29 -18.15 -13.98
N ALA A 174 23.71 -17.15 -14.76
CA ALA A 174 24.74 -17.28 -15.79
C ALA A 174 26.09 -17.68 -15.18
N THR A 175 26.57 -16.99 -14.13
CA THR A 175 27.84 -17.31 -13.47
C THR A 175 27.85 -18.72 -12.86
N ASN A 176 26.71 -19.19 -12.34
CA ASN A 176 26.61 -20.54 -11.75
C ASN A 176 26.38 -21.67 -12.75
N SER A 177 25.91 -21.37 -13.96
CA SER A 177 25.65 -22.36 -15.03
C SER A 177 26.70 -22.36 -16.14
N LYS A 178 27.62 -21.38 -16.16
CA LYS A 178 28.68 -21.26 -17.16
C LYS A 178 29.52 -22.55 -17.27
N GLY A 179 29.64 -23.07 -18.50
CA GLY A 179 30.36 -24.32 -18.81
C GLY A 179 29.70 -25.60 -18.28
N THR A 180 28.42 -25.56 -17.91
CA THR A 180 27.60 -26.74 -17.62
C THR A 180 26.68 -27.06 -18.80
N ASN A 181 25.95 -28.19 -18.74
CA ASN A 181 24.92 -28.50 -19.75
C ASN A 181 23.74 -27.52 -19.70
N ASP A 182 23.56 -26.82 -18.58
CA ASP A 182 22.41 -25.98 -18.26
C ASP A 182 22.76 -24.47 -18.41
N GLU A 183 23.80 -24.17 -19.20
CA GLU A 183 24.41 -22.85 -19.38
C GLU A 183 23.38 -21.82 -19.88
N TYR A 184 23.05 -20.86 -19.00
CA TYR A 184 21.96 -19.91 -19.24
C TYR A 184 22.33 -18.75 -20.18
N GLY A 185 23.63 -18.47 -20.33
CA GLY A 185 24.18 -17.42 -21.18
C GLY A 185 25.49 -16.85 -20.64
N GLU A 186 26.06 -15.88 -21.35
CA GLU A 186 27.29 -15.20 -20.94
C GLU A 186 27.04 -14.27 -19.72
N PRO A 187 27.76 -14.40 -18.59
CA PRO A 187 27.54 -13.63 -17.35
C PRO A 187 28.05 -12.18 -17.44
N THR A 188 27.44 -11.40 -18.34
CA THR A 188 27.66 -9.96 -18.46
C THR A 188 26.35 -9.26 -18.82
N ILE A 189 26.26 -7.96 -18.55
CA ILE A 189 25.10 -7.13 -18.99
C ILE A 189 24.95 -7.15 -20.52
N ASN A 190 26.05 -7.25 -21.28
CA ASN A 190 25.97 -7.47 -22.72
C ASN A 190 25.34 -8.83 -23.05
N GLY A 191 25.80 -9.92 -22.42
CA GLY A 191 25.24 -11.26 -22.62
C GLY A 191 23.74 -11.34 -22.33
N TYR A 192 23.28 -10.68 -21.26
CA TYR A 192 21.86 -10.50 -20.93
C TYR A 192 21.08 -9.83 -22.08
N MET A 193 21.52 -8.65 -22.52
CA MET A 193 20.83 -7.88 -23.56
C MET A 193 20.90 -8.57 -24.93
N ASP A 194 22.06 -9.10 -25.30
CA ASP A 194 22.29 -9.76 -26.58
C ASP A 194 21.56 -11.11 -26.66
N LYS A 195 21.41 -11.86 -25.56
CA LYS A 195 20.57 -13.07 -25.52
C LYS A 195 19.14 -12.72 -25.92
N MET A 196 18.52 -11.77 -25.21
CA MET A 196 17.13 -11.38 -25.44
C MET A 196 16.92 -10.80 -26.84
N VAL A 197 17.80 -9.90 -27.31
CA VAL A 197 17.65 -9.25 -28.63
C VAL A 197 17.82 -10.24 -29.79
N ASN A 198 18.79 -11.16 -29.72
CA ASN A 198 18.99 -12.14 -30.78
C ASN A 198 17.82 -13.14 -30.85
N ALA A 199 17.34 -13.61 -29.70
CA ALA A 199 16.17 -14.49 -29.63
C ALA A 199 14.89 -13.77 -30.09
N PHE A 200 14.70 -12.51 -29.71
CA PHE A 200 13.59 -11.67 -30.15
C PHE A 200 13.61 -11.47 -31.67
N ASN A 201 14.75 -11.16 -32.28
CA ASN A 201 14.83 -10.99 -33.73
C ASN A 201 14.43 -12.28 -34.47
N GLY A 202 14.81 -13.45 -33.95
CA GLY A 202 14.35 -14.74 -34.45
C GLY A 202 12.82 -14.94 -34.42
N LEU A 203 12.10 -14.22 -33.55
CA LEU A 203 10.63 -14.20 -33.50
C LEU A 203 9.99 -13.20 -34.46
N VAL A 204 10.69 -12.17 -34.93
CA VAL A 204 10.08 -11.05 -35.68
C VAL A 204 10.71 -10.75 -37.06
N GLN A 205 11.84 -11.36 -37.41
CA GLN A 205 12.57 -11.06 -38.65
C GLN A 205 11.68 -11.16 -39.90
N GLY A 206 11.71 -10.13 -40.75
CA GLY A 206 10.93 -10.07 -41.98
C GLY A 206 9.44 -9.73 -41.81
N LYS A 207 8.96 -9.48 -40.59
CA LYS A 207 7.62 -8.90 -40.35
C LYS A 207 7.60 -7.39 -40.62
N PRO A 208 6.45 -6.81 -41.02
CA PRO A 208 6.31 -5.35 -41.10
C PRO A 208 6.43 -4.69 -39.72
N SER A 209 7.11 -3.55 -39.66
CA SER A 209 7.21 -2.71 -38.46
C SER A 209 5.85 -2.20 -38.01
N ILE A 210 5.58 -2.32 -36.71
CA ILE A 210 4.40 -1.73 -36.08
C ILE A 210 4.73 -0.31 -35.55
N ALA A 211 3.71 0.44 -35.13
CA ALA A 211 3.91 1.77 -34.54
C ALA A 211 4.84 1.70 -33.31
N PRO A 212 5.74 2.70 -33.09
CA PRO A 212 6.67 2.71 -31.96
C PRO A 212 6.00 2.53 -30.60
N LEU A 213 6.73 1.99 -29.63
CA LEU A 213 6.27 1.85 -28.25
C LEU A 213 6.77 3.03 -27.41
N LYS A 214 5.86 3.78 -26.78
CA LYS A 214 6.23 4.72 -25.71
C LYS A 214 6.51 3.94 -24.43
N VAL A 215 7.70 4.10 -23.85
CA VAL A 215 8.10 3.40 -22.61
C VAL A 215 8.33 4.42 -21.49
N ASP A 216 7.45 4.45 -20.51
CA ASP A 216 7.63 5.16 -19.25
C ASP A 216 8.62 4.39 -18.36
N CYS A 217 9.81 4.97 -18.18
CA CYS A 217 10.91 4.36 -17.46
C CYS A 217 10.92 4.67 -15.95
N ALA A 218 9.84 5.27 -15.41
CA ALA A 218 9.65 5.60 -13.99
C ALA A 218 10.72 6.52 -13.34
N ASN A 219 11.58 7.16 -14.15
CA ASN A 219 12.86 7.78 -13.78
C ASN A 219 13.82 6.80 -13.06
N GLY A 220 13.65 5.49 -13.30
CA GLY A 220 14.39 4.39 -12.66
C GLY A 220 15.49 3.80 -13.53
N ILE A 221 16.14 2.74 -13.03
CA ILE A 221 17.29 2.10 -13.70
C ILE A 221 16.91 1.40 -15.02
N GLY A 222 15.63 1.18 -15.29
CA GLY A 222 15.16 0.72 -16.61
C GLY A 222 15.48 1.70 -17.76
N ALA A 223 15.62 3.00 -17.49
CA ALA A 223 15.85 4.03 -18.51
C ALA A 223 17.08 3.78 -19.42
N PRO A 224 18.32 3.67 -18.90
CA PRO A 224 19.49 3.39 -19.75
C PRO A 224 19.40 2.02 -20.44
N TYR A 225 18.71 1.04 -19.85
CA TYR A 225 18.51 -0.27 -20.46
C TYR A 225 17.55 -0.20 -21.66
N ILE A 226 16.49 0.63 -21.62
CA ILE A 226 15.62 0.87 -22.79
C ILE A 226 16.36 1.61 -23.91
N HIS A 227 17.23 2.58 -23.58
CA HIS A 227 18.08 3.27 -24.56
C HIS A 227 19.05 2.31 -25.27
N ASP A 228 19.70 1.40 -24.53
CA ASP A 228 20.56 0.37 -25.11
C ASP A 228 19.76 -0.72 -25.86
N LEU A 229 18.60 -1.13 -25.33
CA LEU A 229 17.71 -2.09 -26.00
C LEU A 229 17.26 -1.57 -27.38
N ASN A 230 16.79 -0.32 -27.44
CA ASN A 230 16.46 0.34 -28.70
C ASN A 230 17.67 0.41 -29.63
N SER A 231 18.86 0.73 -29.09
CA SER A 231 20.11 0.78 -29.86
C SER A 231 20.52 -0.59 -30.42
N ARG A 232 20.21 -1.70 -29.75
CA ARG A 232 20.46 -3.08 -30.23
C ARG A 232 19.40 -3.55 -31.22
N LEU A 233 18.12 -3.27 -30.96
CA LEU A 233 17.02 -3.56 -31.90
C LEU A 233 17.26 -2.91 -33.28
N ASN A 234 17.68 -1.63 -33.29
CA ASN A 234 18.04 -0.92 -34.51
C ASN A 234 19.32 -1.46 -35.21
N ARG A 235 20.22 -2.17 -34.51
CA ARG A 235 21.42 -2.80 -35.12
C ARG A 235 21.13 -4.13 -35.79
N VAL A 236 19.99 -4.76 -35.49
CA VAL A 236 19.59 -6.08 -36.02
C VAL A 236 18.39 -5.98 -36.98
N ASP A 237 18.07 -4.76 -37.43
CA ASP A 237 16.93 -4.39 -38.28
C ASP A 237 15.57 -4.92 -37.76
N ALA A 238 15.39 -4.89 -36.43
CA ALA A 238 14.16 -5.37 -35.82
C ALA A 238 12.95 -4.44 -36.14
N PRO A 239 11.75 -5.00 -36.45
CA PRO A 239 10.52 -4.25 -36.74
C PRO A 239 9.86 -3.60 -35.49
N LEU A 240 10.67 -3.12 -34.54
CA LEU A 240 10.26 -2.49 -33.28
C LEU A 240 11.13 -1.27 -32.99
N THR A 241 10.50 -0.15 -32.64
CA THR A 241 11.16 1.07 -32.16
C THR A 241 10.66 1.42 -30.77
N LEU A 242 11.57 1.69 -29.84
CA LEU A 242 11.24 2.11 -28.47
C LEU A 242 11.50 3.60 -28.30
N GLU A 243 10.56 4.30 -27.67
CA GLU A 243 10.62 5.73 -27.41
C GLU A 243 10.48 5.96 -25.90
N PRO A 244 11.61 6.00 -25.14
CA PRO A 244 11.58 6.23 -23.71
C PRO A 244 11.02 7.62 -23.35
N VAL A 245 10.32 7.68 -22.22
CA VAL A 245 9.81 8.87 -21.54
C VAL A 245 9.93 8.66 -20.02
N PHE A 246 9.98 9.73 -19.23
CA PHE A 246 10.31 9.67 -17.80
C PHE A 246 11.61 8.88 -17.55
N ASP A 247 12.67 9.27 -18.26
CA ASP A 247 13.96 8.58 -18.32
C ASP A 247 15.10 9.35 -17.63
N ASP A 248 14.79 10.42 -16.90
CA ASP A 248 15.78 11.23 -16.18
C ASP A 248 16.24 10.57 -14.88
N THR A 249 17.32 9.80 -14.99
CA THR A 249 18.03 9.18 -13.87
C THR A 249 19.03 10.10 -13.16
N THR A 250 19.04 11.41 -13.47
CA THR A 250 20.18 12.29 -13.13
C THR A 250 19.84 13.60 -12.43
N ALA A 251 18.70 14.25 -12.71
CA ALA A 251 18.51 15.68 -12.42
C ALA A 251 17.40 16.00 -11.41
N GLY A 252 17.24 15.22 -10.33
CA GLY A 252 16.52 15.68 -9.14
C GLY A 252 16.07 14.60 -8.15
N ILE A 253 16.26 14.88 -6.86
CA ILE A 253 15.67 14.11 -5.76
C ILE A 253 14.13 14.21 -5.84
N GLY A 254 13.45 13.07 -5.71
CA GLY A 254 11.99 12.96 -5.72
C GLY A 254 11.38 12.71 -7.11
N LYS A 255 12.13 12.11 -8.05
CA LYS A 255 11.63 11.77 -9.40
C LYS A 255 11.27 10.28 -9.57
N LEU A 256 11.95 9.40 -8.84
CA LEU A 256 11.75 7.94 -8.95
C LEU A 256 10.32 7.55 -8.55
N ASN A 257 9.60 6.88 -9.47
CA ASN A 257 8.18 6.49 -9.34
C ASN A 257 7.20 7.66 -9.06
N ASN A 258 7.62 8.93 -9.23
CA ASN A 258 6.81 10.08 -8.81
C ASN A 258 5.84 10.54 -9.92
N GLY A 259 4.61 10.05 -9.87
CA GLY A 259 3.58 10.36 -10.87
C GLY A 259 3.69 9.52 -12.15
N CYS A 260 4.59 8.55 -12.18
CA CYS A 260 4.90 7.69 -13.31
C CYS A 260 5.28 6.28 -12.81
N GLY A 261 5.50 5.35 -13.74
CA GLY A 261 5.84 3.96 -13.47
C GLY A 261 4.65 3.02 -13.27
N ALA A 262 4.90 1.72 -13.36
CA ALA A 262 3.88 0.67 -13.43
C ALA A 262 2.90 0.69 -12.25
N ASP A 263 3.38 0.92 -11.03
CA ASP A 263 2.53 1.01 -9.84
C ASP A 263 1.62 2.25 -9.87
N HIS A 264 2.08 3.39 -10.40
CA HIS A 264 1.21 4.55 -10.60
C HIS A 264 0.09 4.23 -11.57
N VAL A 265 0.43 3.73 -12.76
CA VAL A 265 -0.53 3.43 -13.83
C VAL A 265 -1.54 2.36 -13.38
N LYS A 266 -1.08 1.27 -12.74
CA LYS A 266 -1.95 0.20 -12.22
C LYS A 266 -2.82 0.67 -11.04
N SER A 267 -2.24 1.32 -10.03
CA SER A 267 -2.95 1.66 -8.79
C SER A 267 -3.92 2.83 -8.94
N LYS A 268 -3.69 3.71 -9.92
CA LYS A 268 -4.54 4.87 -10.21
C LYS A 268 -5.47 4.68 -11.41
N GLN A 269 -5.21 3.70 -12.29
CA GLN A 269 -5.93 3.49 -13.55
C GLN A 269 -6.00 4.77 -14.41
N GLN A 270 -4.84 5.43 -14.58
CA GLN A 270 -4.68 6.67 -15.34
C GLN A 270 -3.29 6.75 -15.99
N LEU A 271 -3.12 7.69 -16.92
CA LEU A 271 -1.83 8.04 -17.51
C LEU A 271 -0.85 8.65 -16.48
N PRO A 272 0.47 8.50 -16.67
CA PRO A 272 1.48 9.26 -15.93
C PRO A 272 1.25 10.78 -15.96
N VAL A 273 1.61 11.46 -14.88
CA VAL A 273 1.36 12.90 -14.68
C VAL A 273 2.11 13.73 -15.74
N GLY A 274 1.37 14.50 -16.52
CA GLY A 274 1.91 15.31 -17.62
C GLY A 274 2.09 14.55 -18.94
N PHE A 275 1.79 13.25 -18.99
CA PHE A 275 1.83 12.46 -20.22
C PHE A 275 0.50 12.51 -20.98
N SER A 276 0.58 12.73 -22.29
CA SER A 276 -0.58 12.77 -23.21
C SER A 276 -0.23 12.03 -24.51
N PRO A 277 -0.46 10.72 -24.59
CA PRO A 277 -0.25 9.95 -25.81
C PRO A 277 -1.36 10.25 -26.83
N THR A 278 -1.06 10.04 -28.11
CA THR A 278 -2.08 10.07 -29.18
C THR A 278 -3.08 8.91 -29.04
N PRO A 279 -4.32 9.04 -29.53
CA PRO A 279 -5.29 7.93 -29.50
C PRO A 279 -4.76 6.67 -30.21
N ASN A 280 -5.03 5.50 -29.62
CA ASN A 280 -4.51 4.18 -30.00
C ASN A 280 -2.97 4.03 -29.99
N GLN A 281 -2.21 5.01 -29.49
CA GLN A 281 -0.78 4.85 -29.25
C GLN A 281 -0.54 3.83 -28.13
N ARG A 282 0.24 2.80 -28.43
CA ARG A 282 0.67 1.78 -27.47
C ARG A 282 1.68 2.40 -26.51
N CYS A 283 1.49 2.19 -25.21
CA CYS A 283 2.38 2.64 -24.15
C CYS A 283 2.62 1.51 -23.15
N ALA A 284 3.77 1.54 -22.48
CA ALA A 284 4.06 0.69 -21.34
C ALA A 284 4.80 1.49 -20.26
N SER A 285 4.60 1.13 -18.99
CA SER A 285 5.39 1.64 -17.86
C SER A 285 6.17 0.49 -17.22
N LEU A 286 7.46 0.73 -16.97
CA LEU A 286 8.29 -0.07 -16.08
C LEU A 286 8.09 0.37 -14.63
N ASP A 287 8.59 -0.36 -13.64
CA ASP A 287 8.80 0.17 -12.28
C ASP A 287 10.28 0.51 -12.00
N GLY A 288 10.56 1.09 -10.83
CA GLY A 288 11.86 1.72 -10.52
C GLY A 288 13.10 0.83 -10.65
N ASP A 289 13.00 -0.49 -10.44
CA ASP A 289 14.08 -1.48 -10.65
C ASP A 289 13.84 -2.41 -11.86
N ALA A 290 12.80 -2.12 -12.65
CA ALA A 290 12.33 -2.87 -13.82
C ALA A 290 12.02 -4.35 -13.52
N ASP A 291 11.45 -4.66 -12.35
CA ASP A 291 10.87 -5.98 -12.04
C ASP A 291 9.40 -6.13 -12.49
N ARG A 292 8.81 -5.08 -13.10
CA ARG A 292 7.40 -5.06 -13.55
C ARG A 292 7.18 -4.27 -14.83
N ILE A 293 6.23 -4.72 -15.65
CA ILE A 293 5.68 -3.96 -16.77
C ILE A 293 4.14 -3.98 -16.78
N VAL A 294 3.52 -2.83 -17.06
CA VAL A 294 2.10 -2.75 -17.46
C VAL A 294 1.96 -1.94 -18.74
N TYR A 295 1.14 -2.41 -19.66
CA TYR A 295 0.78 -1.70 -20.88
C TYR A 295 -0.48 -0.85 -20.68
N TYR A 296 -0.66 0.14 -21.54
CA TYR A 296 -1.85 0.97 -21.60
C TYR A 296 -1.96 1.71 -22.94
N TYR A 297 -3.13 2.28 -23.21
CA TYR A 297 -3.36 3.24 -24.29
C TYR A 297 -4.56 4.15 -23.95
N ASN A 298 -4.76 5.19 -24.74
CA ASN A 298 -6.04 5.90 -24.78
C ASN A 298 -6.83 5.46 -26.02
N ASP A 299 -8.12 5.13 -25.87
CA ASP A 299 -8.99 4.82 -27.02
C ASP A 299 -9.25 6.05 -27.92
N GLN A 300 -9.95 5.86 -29.03
CA GLN A 300 -10.34 6.94 -29.96
C GLN A 300 -11.19 8.07 -29.35
N ARG A 301 -11.73 7.88 -28.14
CA ARG A 301 -12.52 8.87 -27.38
C ARG A 301 -11.71 9.51 -26.25
N GLY A 302 -10.46 9.09 -26.04
CA GLY A 302 -9.59 9.55 -24.97
C GLY A 302 -9.75 8.80 -23.64
N ASN A 303 -10.49 7.67 -23.61
CA ASN A 303 -10.60 6.87 -22.39
C ASN A 303 -9.31 6.08 -22.17
N PHE A 304 -8.75 6.16 -20.97
CA PHE A 304 -7.63 5.33 -20.56
C PHE A 304 -8.02 3.84 -20.52
N LYS A 305 -7.16 2.98 -21.05
CA LYS A 305 -7.30 1.52 -21.11
C LYS A 305 -6.03 0.88 -20.56
N LEU A 306 -6.20 0.03 -19.53
CA LEU A 306 -5.11 -0.71 -18.88
C LEU A 306 -4.94 -2.09 -19.51
N LEU A 307 -3.69 -2.51 -19.70
CA LEU A 307 -3.28 -3.82 -20.18
C LEU A 307 -2.21 -4.37 -19.23
N ASP A 308 -2.65 -4.86 -18.06
CA ASP A 308 -1.75 -5.28 -16.97
C ASP A 308 -1.26 -6.74 -17.09
N GLY A 309 -0.64 -7.25 -16.03
CA GLY A 309 -0.09 -8.61 -15.97
C GLY A 309 -1.08 -9.73 -16.35
N ASP A 310 -2.39 -9.58 -16.10
CA ASP A 310 -3.38 -10.59 -16.53
C ASP A 310 -3.62 -10.55 -18.04
N LYS A 311 -3.61 -9.34 -18.63
CA LYS A 311 -3.70 -9.14 -20.09
C LYS A 311 -2.45 -9.64 -20.79
N ILE A 312 -1.28 -9.49 -20.16
CA ILE A 312 0.01 -10.04 -20.62
C ILE A 312 -0.01 -11.58 -20.54
N ALA A 313 -0.36 -12.16 -19.39
CA ALA A 313 -0.48 -13.61 -19.22
C ALA A 313 -1.45 -14.24 -20.23
N SER A 314 -2.60 -13.60 -20.47
CA SER A 314 -3.61 -14.06 -21.42
C SER A 314 -3.12 -14.02 -22.88
N LEU A 315 -2.33 -13.00 -23.24
CA LEU A 315 -1.73 -12.89 -24.58
C LEU A 315 -0.65 -13.97 -24.80
N LEU A 316 0.22 -14.16 -23.80
CA LEU A 316 1.28 -15.15 -23.80
C LEU A 316 0.73 -16.57 -23.86
N SER A 317 -0.22 -16.92 -22.98
CA SER A 317 -0.76 -18.28 -22.92
C SER A 317 -1.42 -18.68 -24.24
N VAL A 318 -2.28 -17.83 -24.80
CA VAL A 318 -2.94 -18.08 -26.10
C VAL A 318 -1.94 -18.27 -27.23
N PHE A 319 -0.85 -17.50 -27.26
CA PHE A 319 0.19 -17.66 -28.27
C PHE A 319 1.03 -18.93 -28.07
N ILE A 320 1.42 -19.25 -26.84
CA ILE A 320 2.20 -20.45 -26.51
C ILE A 320 1.43 -21.72 -26.86
N ILE A 321 0.12 -21.78 -26.58
CA ILE A 321 -0.72 -22.95 -26.89
C ILE A 321 -0.86 -23.15 -28.40
N ASP A 322 -1.13 -22.06 -29.14
CA ASP A 322 -1.18 -22.05 -30.60
C ASP A 322 0.13 -22.53 -31.24
N LEU A 323 1.28 -22.30 -30.59
CA LEU A 323 2.58 -22.86 -30.99
C LEU A 323 2.79 -24.32 -30.55
N VAL A 324 2.40 -24.71 -29.34
CA VAL A 324 2.49 -26.11 -28.84
C VAL A 324 1.66 -27.04 -29.72
N ASP A 325 0.48 -26.61 -30.15
CA ASP A 325 -0.40 -27.37 -31.04
C ASP A 325 0.19 -27.47 -32.46
N LYS A 326 0.68 -26.36 -33.02
CA LYS A 326 1.39 -26.37 -34.33
C LYS A 326 2.69 -27.15 -34.31
N ALA A 327 3.35 -27.26 -33.15
CA ALA A 327 4.50 -28.12 -32.93
C ALA A 327 4.13 -29.61 -32.80
N GLY A 328 2.84 -29.94 -32.66
CA GLY A 328 2.35 -31.31 -32.49
C GLY A 328 2.61 -31.88 -31.09
N LEU A 329 2.64 -31.01 -30.06
CA LEU A 329 3.04 -31.35 -28.68
C LEU A 329 1.90 -31.27 -27.66
N SER A 330 0.65 -31.03 -28.09
CA SER A 330 -0.52 -30.90 -27.21
C SER A 330 -0.78 -32.12 -26.30
N ASP A 331 -0.42 -33.33 -26.74
CA ASP A 331 -0.55 -34.57 -25.96
C ASP A 331 0.64 -34.83 -24.99
N THR A 332 1.75 -34.09 -25.13
CA THR A 332 3.02 -34.36 -24.43
C THR A 332 3.52 -33.22 -23.55
N ALA A 333 3.06 -31.99 -23.77
CA ALA A 333 3.46 -30.80 -23.02
C ALA A 333 2.24 -30.08 -22.43
N ASN A 334 2.22 -29.90 -21.09
CA ASN A 334 1.17 -29.13 -20.45
C ASN A 334 1.55 -27.65 -20.32
N VAL A 335 0.74 -26.78 -20.91
CA VAL A 335 0.80 -25.33 -20.65
C VAL A 335 -0.13 -25.01 -19.48
N GLY A 336 0.33 -24.18 -18.54
CA GLY A 336 -0.48 -23.74 -17.40
C GLY A 336 -0.31 -22.26 -17.10
N VAL A 337 -1.33 -21.66 -16.48
CA VAL A 337 -1.28 -20.26 -16.03
C VAL A 337 -1.42 -20.18 -14.52
N VAL A 338 -0.58 -19.39 -13.88
CA VAL A 338 -0.61 -19.14 -12.44
C VAL A 338 -0.95 -17.67 -12.16
N GLN A 339 -2.00 -17.46 -11.36
CA GLN A 339 -2.54 -16.15 -10.99
C GLN A 339 -2.66 -16.02 -9.47
N THR A 340 -2.85 -14.80 -8.97
CA THR A 340 -3.19 -14.56 -7.56
C THR A 340 -4.65 -14.14 -7.39
N ALA A 341 -5.11 -13.97 -6.15
CA ALA A 341 -6.45 -13.48 -5.86
C ALA A 341 -6.77 -12.11 -6.50
N TYR A 342 -5.78 -11.27 -6.83
CA TYR A 342 -6.00 -9.96 -7.47
C TYR A 342 -6.33 -10.02 -8.96
N ALA A 343 -6.17 -11.19 -9.59
CA ALA A 343 -6.46 -11.34 -11.01
C ALA A 343 -7.92 -11.04 -11.33
N ASN A 344 -8.22 -10.36 -12.43
CA ASN A 344 -9.60 -10.06 -12.82
C ASN A 344 -10.39 -11.33 -13.15
N GLY A 345 -11.63 -11.45 -12.67
CA GLY A 345 -12.47 -12.63 -12.91
C GLY A 345 -12.71 -12.91 -14.39
N CYS A 346 -12.67 -11.89 -15.27
CA CYS A 346 -12.77 -12.07 -16.71
C CYS A 346 -11.52 -12.70 -17.33
N SER A 347 -10.31 -12.41 -16.83
CA SER A 347 -9.08 -13.03 -17.34
C SER A 347 -9.07 -14.52 -17.05
N SER A 348 -9.41 -14.92 -15.82
CA SER A 348 -9.52 -16.33 -15.45
C SER A 348 -10.67 -17.04 -16.20
N LYS A 349 -11.79 -16.37 -16.50
CA LYS A 349 -12.84 -16.92 -17.37
C LYS A 349 -12.35 -17.13 -18.80
N PHE A 350 -11.65 -16.15 -19.38
CA PHE A 350 -11.10 -16.20 -20.73
C PHE A 350 -10.07 -17.33 -20.89
N ILE A 351 -9.09 -17.43 -19.99
CA ILE A 351 -8.04 -18.45 -20.05
C ILE A 351 -8.61 -19.87 -19.86
N ASN A 352 -9.56 -20.08 -18.94
CA ASN A 352 -10.23 -21.38 -18.78
C ASN A 352 -11.02 -21.78 -20.04
N ALA A 353 -11.59 -20.82 -20.79
CA ALA A 353 -12.29 -21.10 -22.05
C ALA A 353 -11.36 -21.62 -23.15
N GLN A 354 -10.05 -21.36 -23.06
CA GLN A 354 -9.01 -21.94 -23.92
C GLN A 354 -8.57 -23.35 -23.44
N GLN A 355 -9.28 -23.95 -22.49
CA GLN A 355 -9.01 -25.26 -21.88
C GLN A 355 -7.70 -25.34 -21.08
N VAL A 356 -7.18 -24.19 -20.61
CA VAL A 356 -5.91 -24.08 -19.90
C VAL A 356 -6.12 -24.24 -18.39
N PRO A 357 -5.33 -25.09 -17.70
CA PRO A 357 -5.38 -25.17 -16.25
C PRO A 357 -4.88 -23.87 -15.60
N ILE A 358 -5.75 -23.20 -14.86
CA ILE A 358 -5.39 -22.04 -14.03
C ILE A 358 -5.20 -22.47 -12.58
N LYS A 359 -4.09 -22.04 -11.97
CA LYS A 359 -3.78 -22.26 -10.56
C LYS A 359 -3.72 -20.92 -9.82
N CYS A 360 -4.61 -20.74 -8.85
CA CYS A 360 -4.60 -19.56 -7.97
C CYS A 360 -3.67 -19.82 -6.76
N VAL A 361 -2.80 -18.86 -6.43
CA VAL A 361 -1.82 -18.96 -5.33
C VAL A 361 -1.79 -17.68 -4.48
N PRO A 362 -1.23 -17.73 -3.25
CA PRO A 362 -0.91 -16.53 -2.47
C PRO A 362 -0.03 -15.54 -3.24
N THR A 363 -0.12 -14.28 -2.86
CA THR A 363 0.61 -13.18 -3.50
C THR A 363 2.11 -13.21 -3.18
N GLY A 364 2.91 -12.71 -4.11
CA GLY A 364 4.37 -12.75 -4.05
C GLY A 364 4.98 -13.85 -4.93
N VAL A 365 5.87 -13.41 -5.82
CA VAL A 365 6.58 -14.14 -6.89
C VAL A 365 6.94 -15.58 -6.54
N LYS A 366 7.45 -15.85 -5.33
CA LYS A 366 7.85 -17.19 -4.86
C LYS A 366 6.74 -18.24 -4.99
N HIS A 367 5.50 -17.86 -4.69
CA HIS A 367 4.35 -18.77 -4.78
C HIS A 367 3.91 -19.00 -6.23
N LEU A 368 4.00 -17.96 -7.08
CA LEU A 368 3.68 -18.05 -8.50
C LEU A 368 4.70 -18.92 -9.24
N HIS A 369 5.99 -18.60 -9.09
CA HIS A 369 7.10 -19.31 -9.72
C HIS A 369 7.11 -20.80 -9.37
N HIS A 370 7.04 -21.15 -8.08
CA HIS A 370 7.02 -22.55 -7.66
C HIS A 370 5.78 -23.32 -8.14
N ALA A 371 4.66 -22.63 -8.33
CA ALA A 371 3.47 -23.24 -8.94
C ALA A 371 3.57 -23.38 -10.46
N ALA A 372 4.31 -22.49 -11.13
CA ALA A 372 4.55 -22.51 -12.58
C ALA A 372 5.56 -23.59 -13.00
N GLN A 373 6.53 -23.91 -12.14
CA GLN A 373 7.45 -25.06 -12.27
C GLN A 373 6.76 -26.44 -12.39
N GLN A 374 5.44 -26.52 -12.23
CA GLN A 374 4.65 -27.78 -12.32
C GLN A 374 4.10 -28.05 -13.73
N TYR A 375 4.48 -27.24 -14.72
CA TYR A 375 4.04 -27.32 -16.11
C TYR A 375 5.25 -27.37 -17.06
N SER A 376 5.10 -28.01 -18.22
CA SER A 376 6.08 -27.95 -19.32
C SER A 376 6.32 -26.51 -19.77
N VAL A 377 5.26 -25.69 -19.79
CA VAL A 377 5.35 -24.23 -19.91
C VAL A 377 4.43 -23.58 -18.87
N GLY A 378 5.01 -22.87 -17.91
CA GLY A 378 4.31 -22.19 -16.84
C GLY A 378 4.34 -20.67 -17.01
N VAL A 379 3.22 -20.09 -17.46
CA VAL A 379 3.04 -18.62 -17.52
C VAL A 379 2.58 -18.13 -16.15
N TYR A 380 3.23 -17.13 -15.57
CA TYR A 380 2.74 -16.53 -14.32
C TYR A 380 2.90 -15.03 -14.28
N PHE A 381 1.85 -14.32 -13.87
CA PHE A 381 1.88 -12.88 -13.63
C PHE A 381 1.01 -12.52 -12.41
N GLU A 382 1.46 -11.53 -11.65
CA GLU A 382 0.56 -10.74 -10.79
C GLU A 382 -0.02 -9.58 -11.61
N ALA A 383 -1.27 -9.19 -11.31
CA ALA A 383 -1.95 -8.06 -11.95
C ALA A 383 -1.24 -6.68 -11.73
N ASN A 384 -0.12 -6.64 -11.01
CA ASN A 384 0.76 -5.47 -10.84
C ASN A 384 1.85 -5.36 -11.94
N GLY A 385 1.95 -6.34 -12.84
CA GLY A 385 2.94 -6.37 -13.93
C GLY A 385 4.20 -7.18 -13.66
N HIS A 386 4.35 -7.81 -12.48
CA HIS A 386 5.46 -8.73 -12.22
C HIS A 386 5.10 -10.16 -12.69
N GLY A 387 5.85 -10.72 -13.63
CA GLY A 387 5.65 -12.09 -14.11
C GLY A 387 6.68 -12.52 -15.14
N THR A 388 6.59 -13.75 -15.64
CA THR A 388 7.42 -14.29 -16.73
C THR A 388 6.82 -15.60 -17.24
N VAL A 389 7.52 -16.28 -18.15
CA VAL A 389 7.21 -17.64 -18.63
C VAL A 389 8.37 -18.58 -18.30
N LEU A 390 8.08 -19.66 -17.58
CA LEU A 390 9.02 -20.75 -17.32
C LEU A 390 8.82 -21.88 -18.34
N PHE A 391 9.91 -22.51 -18.77
CA PHE A 391 9.92 -23.68 -19.63
C PHE A 391 10.71 -24.78 -18.92
N SER A 392 10.14 -25.97 -18.73
CA SER A 392 10.84 -27.06 -18.03
C SER A 392 12.02 -27.58 -18.84
N ASP A 393 13.08 -28.07 -18.19
CA ASP A 393 14.26 -28.58 -18.88
C ASP A 393 13.91 -29.78 -19.78
N GLU A 394 12.93 -30.61 -19.39
CA GLU A 394 12.38 -31.68 -20.24
C GLU A 394 11.68 -31.11 -21.48
N PHE A 395 10.92 -30.02 -21.35
CA PHE A 395 10.26 -29.37 -22.48
C PHE A 395 11.25 -28.67 -23.42
N ILE A 396 12.26 -27.98 -22.88
CA ILE A 396 13.35 -27.38 -23.65
C ILE A 396 14.10 -28.47 -24.43
N ASN A 397 14.39 -29.62 -23.81
CA ASN A 397 14.98 -30.77 -24.49
C ASN A 397 14.03 -31.39 -25.53
N LEU A 398 12.73 -31.47 -25.25
CA LEU A 398 11.72 -31.97 -26.21
C LEU A 398 11.67 -31.10 -27.47
N ILE A 399 11.53 -29.78 -27.35
CA ILE A 399 11.46 -28.88 -28.52
C ILE A 399 12.79 -28.81 -29.29
N LYS A 400 13.93 -28.91 -28.61
CA LYS A 400 15.27 -28.91 -29.26
C LYS A 400 15.59 -30.24 -29.97
N ASN A 401 14.95 -31.36 -29.61
CA ASN A 401 15.19 -32.68 -30.23
C ASN A 401 14.03 -33.21 -31.10
N THR A 402 12.86 -32.55 -31.13
CA THR A 402 11.73 -32.96 -31.98
C THR A 402 12.05 -32.72 -33.45
N VAL A 403 12.04 -33.78 -34.27
CA VAL A 403 12.22 -33.68 -35.73
C VAL A 403 10.90 -33.25 -36.38
N PRO A 404 10.82 -32.07 -37.03
CA PRO A 404 9.59 -31.61 -37.66
C PRO A 404 9.25 -32.41 -38.93
N VAL A 405 7.98 -32.76 -39.08
CA VAL A 405 7.42 -33.45 -40.25
C VAL A 405 6.88 -32.45 -41.28
N MET A 406 6.52 -31.23 -40.84
CA MET A 406 5.98 -30.17 -41.69
C MET A 406 6.69 -28.82 -41.47
N PRO A 407 6.79 -27.94 -42.49
CA PRO A 407 7.39 -26.61 -42.32
C PRO A 407 6.74 -25.76 -41.22
N ALA A 408 5.41 -25.81 -41.08
CA ALA A 408 4.70 -25.10 -40.02
C ALA A 408 5.10 -25.60 -38.61
N GLN A 409 5.35 -26.90 -38.46
CA GLN A 409 5.83 -27.52 -37.23
C GLN A 409 7.28 -27.07 -36.92
N GLN A 410 8.14 -27.00 -37.94
CA GLN A 410 9.48 -26.46 -37.81
C GLN A 410 9.47 -25.00 -37.33
N THR A 411 8.64 -24.14 -37.93
CA THR A 411 8.48 -22.75 -37.50
C THR A 411 7.97 -22.67 -36.06
N ALA A 412 6.98 -23.47 -35.68
CA ALA A 412 6.44 -23.47 -34.31
C ALA A 412 7.49 -23.91 -33.27
N LEU A 413 8.27 -24.96 -33.54
CA LEU A 413 9.38 -25.39 -32.68
C LEU A 413 10.46 -24.31 -32.56
N GLN A 414 10.83 -23.67 -33.68
CA GLN A 414 11.78 -22.55 -33.67
C GLN A 414 11.27 -21.35 -32.85
N GLN A 415 9.98 -21.04 -32.93
CA GLN A 415 9.36 -19.98 -32.14
C GLN A 415 9.28 -20.33 -30.64
N LEU A 416 8.98 -21.59 -30.28
CA LEU A 416 9.01 -22.05 -28.89
C LEU A 416 10.43 -21.98 -28.30
N ILE A 417 11.45 -22.39 -29.06
CA ILE A 417 12.85 -22.25 -28.65
C ILE A 417 13.19 -20.77 -28.44
N ALA A 418 12.91 -19.90 -29.40
CA ALA A 418 13.21 -18.48 -29.29
C ALA A 418 12.46 -17.79 -28.13
N LEU A 419 11.19 -18.12 -27.89
CA LEU A 419 10.45 -17.66 -26.70
C LEU A 419 11.15 -18.06 -25.40
N SER A 420 11.66 -19.29 -25.29
CA SER A 420 12.36 -19.77 -24.09
C SER A 420 13.72 -19.11 -23.83
N GLU A 421 14.30 -18.47 -24.86
CA GLU A 421 15.56 -17.70 -24.74
C GLU A 421 15.32 -16.18 -24.64
N VAL A 422 14.15 -15.64 -25.05
CA VAL A 422 13.73 -14.27 -24.71
C VAL A 422 13.26 -14.18 -23.26
N ALA A 423 12.43 -15.14 -22.82
CA ALA A 423 11.82 -15.16 -21.49
C ALA A 423 12.89 -15.27 -20.39
N ASN A 424 12.90 -14.35 -19.43
CA ASN A 424 13.79 -14.46 -18.28
C ASN A 424 13.22 -15.44 -17.25
N GLN A 425 13.73 -16.66 -17.25
CA GLN A 425 13.29 -17.77 -16.41
C GLN A 425 13.89 -17.75 -14.99
N THR A 426 14.26 -16.58 -14.46
CA THR A 426 14.81 -16.40 -13.10
C THR A 426 13.91 -15.59 -12.17
N VAL A 427 13.34 -14.51 -12.69
CA VAL A 427 12.48 -13.55 -11.98
C VAL A 427 11.64 -12.82 -13.04
N GLY A 428 10.57 -12.12 -12.63
CA GLY A 428 9.85 -11.27 -13.57
C GLY A 428 10.71 -10.11 -14.08
N ASP A 429 10.60 -9.82 -15.36
CA ASP A 429 11.56 -9.01 -16.10
C ASP A 429 10.87 -8.11 -17.12
N ALA A 430 10.77 -6.83 -16.77
CA ALA A 430 10.04 -5.85 -17.55
C ALA A 430 10.62 -5.59 -18.96
N LEU A 431 11.88 -5.97 -19.22
CA LEU A 431 12.52 -5.84 -20.53
C LEU A 431 12.28 -7.10 -21.38
N SER A 432 12.37 -8.28 -20.75
CA SER A 432 12.00 -9.55 -21.36
C SER A 432 10.52 -9.59 -21.74
N ASP A 433 9.63 -9.24 -20.80
CA ASP A 433 8.18 -9.23 -20.99
C ASP A 433 7.74 -8.25 -22.09
N LEU A 434 8.40 -7.08 -22.19
CA LEU A 434 8.22 -6.13 -23.28
C LEU A 434 8.51 -6.82 -24.63
N LEU A 435 9.67 -7.47 -24.76
CA LEU A 435 10.03 -8.17 -26.00
C LEU A 435 9.07 -9.34 -26.31
N LEU A 436 8.61 -10.08 -25.30
CA LEU A 436 7.62 -11.15 -25.48
C LEU A 436 6.27 -10.60 -25.99
N VAL A 437 5.76 -9.52 -25.39
CA VAL A 437 4.50 -8.87 -25.82
C VAL A 437 4.63 -8.30 -27.22
N GLU A 438 5.69 -7.52 -27.50
CA GLU A 438 5.91 -6.91 -28.81
C GLU A 438 6.11 -7.98 -29.90
N ALA A 439 6.78 -9.09 -29.61
CA ALA A 439 6.94 -10.19 -30.57
C ALA A 439 5.59 -10.77 -31.01
N ILE A 440 4.64 -10.92 -30.08
CA ILE A 440 3.29 -11.41 -30.37
C ILE A 440 2.49 -10.38 -31.17
N LEU A 441 2.55 -9.10 -30.79
CA LEU A 441 1.87 -8.01 -31.50
C LEU A 441 2.40 -7.84 -32.93
N ILE A 442 3.71 -7.96 -33.15
CA ILE A 442 4.34 -7.95 -34.47
C ILE A 442 3.97 -9.20 -35.27
N GLN A 443 3.99 -10.40 -34.64
CA GLN A 443 3.61 -11.65 -35.30
C GLN A 443 2.16 -11.63 -35.80
N LYS A 444 1.23 -11.12 -34.98
CA LYS A 444 -0.21 -11.00 -35.29
C LYS A 444 -0.59 -9.73 -36.06
N GLN A 445 0.32 -8.75 -36.15
CA GLN A 445 0.07 -7.39 -36.66
C GLN A 445 -1.11 -6.71 -35.93
N TRP A 446 -1.07 -6.73 -34.60
CA TRP A 446 -2.10 -6.19 -33.70
C TRP A 446 -1.68 -4.87 -33.06
N GLY A 447 -2.64 -3.95 -32.91
CA GLY A 447 -2.52 -2.80 -32.02
C GLY A 447 -2.97 -3.13 -30.59
N PRO A 448 -2.97 -2.12 -29.69
CA PRO A 448 -3.38 -2.33 -28.31
C PRO A 448 -4.90 -2.57 -28.16
N ALA A 449 -5.72 -2.16 -29.14
CA ALA A 449 -7.16 -2.37 -29.11
C ALA A 449 -7.56 -3.80 -29.50
N GLU A 450 -6.85 -4.41 -30.45
CA GLU A 450 -7.00 -5.82 -30.82
C GLU A 450 -6.59 -6.75 -29.67
N TRP A 451 -5.56 -6.37 -28.89
CA TRP A 451 -5.18 -7.06 -27.66
C TRP A 451 -6.16 -6.83 -26.51
N ASP A 452 -6.64 -5.60 -26.27
CA ASP A 452 -7.68 -5.34 -25.26
C ASP A 452 -8.93 -6.20 -25.53
N GLY A 453 -9.29 -6.33 -26.81
CA GLY A 453 -10.42 -7.12 -27.31
C GLY A 453 -10.38 -8.64 -27.08
N LEU A 454 -9.32 -9.20 -26.46
CA LEU A 454 -9.34 -10.62 -26.02
C LEU A 454 -10.47 -10.90 -25.02
N TYR A 455 -10.69 -9.99 -24.07
CA TYR A 455 -11.81 -10.02 -23.11
C TYR A 455 -11.98 -8.64 -22.44
N GLU A 456 -13.20 -8.27 -22.06
CA GLU A 456 -13.44 -7.07 -21.25
C GLU A 456 -13.33 -7.39 -19.76
N ASP A 457 -12.51 -6.64 -19.02
CA ASP A 457 -12.35 -6.77 -17.57
C ASP A 457 -13.63 -6.36 -16.83
N PHE A 458 -13.96 -7.09 -15.75
CA PHE A 458 -14.95 -6.55 -14.81
C PHE A 458 -14.42 -5.26 -14.17
N PRO A 459 -15.26 -4.21 -14.07
CA PRO A 459 -14.96 -3.06 -13.22
C PRO A 459 -14.54 -3.53 -11.82
N ASN A 460 -13.36 -3.10 -11.39
CA ASN A 460 -12.70 -3.56 -10.18
C ASN A 460 -12.11 -2.40 -9.39
N ARG A 461 -12.04 -2.56 -8.07
CA ARG A 461 -11.62 -1.54 -7.11
C ARG A 461 -10.72 -2.18 -6.05
N LEU A 462 -9.54 -1.59 -5.85
CA LEU A 462 -8.63 -1.91 -4.76
C LEU A 462 -8.62 -0.74 -3.76
N VAL A 463 -8.88 -1.05 -2.49
CA VAL A 463 -8.84 -0.08 -1.39
C VAL A 463 -7.79 -0.53 -0.37
N LYS A 464 -6.90 0.39 0.00
CA LYS A 464 -6.04 0.24 1.19
C LYS A 464 -6.85 0.68 2.41
N VAL A 465 -6.94 -0.19 3.41
CA VAL A 465 -7.47 0.17 4.73
C VAL A 465 -6.32 0.01 5.73
N THR A 466 -5.85 1.13 6.30
CA THR A 466 -4.93 1.09 7.44
C THR A 466 -5.62 0.34 8.58
N VAL A 467 -4.89 -0.52 9.29
CA VAL A 467 -5.45 -1.25 10.43
C VAL A 467 -4.47 -1.30 11.60
N PRO A 468 -4.97 -1.33 12.85
CA PRO A 468 -4.16 -1.44 14.05
C PRO A 468 -3.12 -2.57 14.03
N ASP A 469 -3.53 -3.77 13.63
CA ASP A 469 -2.65 -4.93 13.50
C ASP A 469 -3.09 -5.74 12.29
N ARG A 470 -2.26 -5.78 11.25
CA ARG A 470 -2.49 -6.62 10.08
C ARG A 470 -2.28 -8.11 10.37
N THR A 471 -1.55 -8.50 11.41
CA THR A 471 -1.30 -9.91 11.74
C THR A 471 -2.53 -10.60 12.34
N ALA A 472 -3.45 -9.82 12.93
CA ALA A 472 -4.80 -10.28 13.29
C ALA A 472 -5.63 -10.76 12.08
N PHE A 473 -5.27 -10.39 10.84
CA PHE A 473 -5.93 -10.81 9.60
C PHE A 473 -5.20 -11.99 8.97
N THR A 474 -5.44 -13.21 9.47
CA THR A 474 -4.89 -14.43 8.86
C THR A 474 -5.81 -14.93 7.75
N THR A 475 -5.23 -15.49 6.67
CA THR A 475 -5.95 -15.91 5.47
C THR A 475 -5.71 -17.39 5.11
N THR A 476 -6.55 -17.92 4.23
CA THR A 476 -6.44 -19.24 3.61
C THR A 476 -6.90 -19.18 2.15
N ASP A 477 -6.91 -20.33 1.46
CA ASP A 477 -7.47 -20.49 0.11
C ASP A 477 -6.87 -19.51 -0.92
N ALA A 478 -5.54 -19.52 -1.10
CA ALA A 478 -4.80 -18.57 -1.93
C ALA A 478 -5.01 -17.09 -1.53
N GLU A 479 -5.12 -16.84 -0.21
CA GLU A 479 -5.45 -15.55 0.40
C GLU A 479 -6.84 -14.99 0.07
N ARG A 480 -7.72 -15.78 -0.54
CA ARG A 480 -9.08 -15.37 -0.95
C ARG A 480 -10.07 -15.33 0.21
N LYS A 481 -9.75 -15.93 1.35
CA LYS A 481 -10.62 -15.98 2.54
C LYS A 481 -9.86 -15.67 3.82
N LEU A 482 -10.48 -14.89 4.71
CA LEU A 482 -10.02 -14.72 6.09
C LEU A 482 -10.32 -15.98 6.92
N VAL A 483 -9.36 -16.34 7.77
CA VAL A 483 -9.50 -17.29 8.89
C VAL A 483 -9.72 -16.52 10.19
N THR A 484 -9.04 -15.38 10.35
CA THR A 484 -9.29 -14.41 11.43
C THR A 484 -9.41 -13.00 10.86
N PRO A 485 -10.33 -12.16 11.36
CA PRO A 485 -11.49 -12.49 12.20
C PRO A 485 -12.48 -13.40 11.44
N ALA A 486 -12.89 -14.53 12.04
CA ALA A 486 -13.65 -15.56 11.33
C ALA A 486 -15.04 -15.11 10.87
N ASP A 487 -15.69 -14.22 11.62
CA ASP A 487 -17.00 -13.68 11.28
C ASP A 487 -16.94 -12.64 10.15
N LEU A 488 -15.81 -11.95 9.97
CA LEU A 488 -15.62 -10.97 8.90
C LEU A 488 -15.71 -11.63 7.52
N GLN A 489 -15.28 -12.90 7.36
CA GLN A 489 -15.47 -13.62 6.10
C GLN A 489 -16.95 -13.90 5.80
N LYS A 490 -17.78 -14.14 6.83
CA LYS A 490 -19.21 -14.39 6.64
C LYS A 490 -19.93 -13.14 6.14
N GLU A 491 -19.56 -11.97 6.67
CA GLU A 491 -20.08 -10.69 6.19
C GLU A 491 -19.55 -10.34 4.79
N ILE A 492 -18.30 -10.67 4.46
CA ILE A 492 -17.78 -10.56 3.08
C ILE A 492 -18.61 -11.42 2.12
N ASP A 493 -18.78 -12.72 2.41
CA ASP A 493 -19.58 -13.64 1.59
C ASP A 493 -21.06 -13.16 1.50
N GLY A 494 -21.60 -12.63 2.59
CA GLY A 494 -22.94 -12.03 2.70
C GLY A 494 -23.10 -10.71 1.96
N HIS A 495 -22.04 -9.93 1.76
CA HIS A 495 -22.03 -8.75 0.89
C HIS A 495 -21.85 -9.12 -0.58
N VAL A 496 -20.91 -10.03 -0.88
CA VAL A 496 -20.60 -10.49 -2.24
C VAL A 496 -21.81 -11.15 -2.91
N SER A 497 -22.56 -11.99 -2.19
CA SER A 497 -23.76 -12.68 -2.70
C SER A 497 -24.90 -11.76 -3.17
N LYS A 498 -24.85 -10.45 -2.85
CA LYS A 498 -25.82 -9.44 -3.30
C LYS A 498 -25.53 -8.92 -4.72
N TYR A 499 -24.44 -9.33 -5.36
CA TYR A 499 -23.99 -8.86 -6.67
C TYR A 499 -23.78 -10.02 -7.65
N GLN A 500 -24.39 -9.97 -8.83
CA GLN A 500 -24.15 -10.96 -9.89
C GLN A 500 -22.69 -10.87 -10.37
N ASP A 501 -22.02 -12.02 -10.46
CA ASP A 501 -20.57 -12.14 -10.72
C ASP A 501 -19.69 -11.31 -9.76
N GLY A 502 -20.23 -10.86 -8.63
CA GLY A 502 -19.48 -10.12 -7.63
C GLY A 502 -18.43 -11.01 -6.97
N ARG A 503 -17.26 -10.42 -6.68
CA ARG A 503 -16.23 -11.06 -5.85
C ARG A 503 -15.51 -10.00 -5.04
N SER A 504 -15.24 -10.30 -3.78
CA SER A 504 -14.41 -9.46 -2.91
C SER A 504 -13.64 -10.33 -1.92
N PHE A 505 -12.46 -9.87 -1.50
CA PHE A 505 -11.66 -10.48 -0.45
C PHE A 505 -10.83 -9.43 0.29
N VAL A 506 -10.36 -9.79 1.49
CA VAL A 506 -9.53 -8.94 2.35
C VAL A 506 -8.31 -9.73 2.77
N ARG A 507 -7.13 -9.11 2.68
CA ARG A 507 -5.86 -9.71 3.14
C ARG A 507 -4.93 -8.67 3.75
N PRO A 508 -4.03 -9.05 4.68
CA PRO A 508 -2.97 -8.16 5.14
C PRO A 508 -2.03 -7.77 4.00
N SER A 509 -1.42 -6.59 4.08
CA SER A 509 -0.30 -6.23 3.21
C SER A 509 1.00 -6.87 3.71
N GLY A 510 1.89 -7.22 2.78
CA GLY A 510 3.21 -7.78 3.11
C GLY A 510 4.29 -6.72 3.39
N THR A 511 4.00 -5.46 3.07
CA THR A 511 4.99 -4.36 2.97
C THR A 511 4.56 -3.07 3.68
N GLU A 512 3.34 -3.04 4.24
CA GLU A 512 2.72 -1.88 4.88
C GLU A 512 1.80 -2.40 6.00
N ASP A 513 1.62 -1.65 7.09
CA ASP A 513 0.65 -2.01 8.13
C ASP A 513 -0.77 -1.55 7.74
N CYS A 514 -1.36 -2.35 6.85
CA CYS A 514 -2.71 -2.19 6.34
C CYS A 514 -3.28 -3.55 5.89
N VAL A 515 -4.59 -3.63 5.70
CA VAL A 515 -5.22 -4.64 4.84
C VAL A 515 -5.52 -4.04 3.46
N ARG A 516 -5.61 -4.90 2.46
CA ARG A 516 -6.08 -4.56 1.12
C ARG A 516 -7.43 -5.23 0.91
N VAL A 517 -8.42 -4.43 0.55
CA VAL A 517 -9.77 -4.84 0.16
C VAL A 517 -9.85 -4.77 -1.36
N TYR A 518 -10.08 -5.90 -2.01
CA TYR A 518 -10.35 -5.95 -3.45
C TYR A 518 -11.84 -6.23 -3.66
N ALA A 519 -12.46 -5.60 -4.67
CA ALA A 519 -13.75 -6.05 -5.19
C ALA A 519 -13.85 -5.88 -6.70
N GLU A 520 -14.62 -6.75 -7.35
CA GLU A 520 -15.06 -6.64 -8.73
C GLU A 520 -16.55 -6.96 -8.86
N ALA A 521 -17.22 -6.38 -9.85
CA ALA A 521 -18.60 -6.66 -10.21
C ALA A 521 -18.88 -6.22 -11.66
N GLN A 522 -20.05 -6.57 -12.21
CA GLN A 522 -20.43 -6.25 -13.60
C GLN A 522 -20.44 -4.75 -13.93
N THR A 523 -20.60 -3.85 -12.96
CA THR A 523 -20.58 -2.40 -13.19
C THR A 523 -19.68 -1.65 -12.20
N ARG A 524 -19.10 -0.52 -12.64
CA ARG A 524 -18.24 0.34 -11.81
C ARG A 524 -18.91 0.74 -10.48
N GLY A 525 -20.18 1.13 -10.53
CA GLY A 525 -20.94 1.50 -9.34
C GLY A 525 -21.09 0.35 -8.34
N GLN A 526 -21.36 -0.87 -8.80
CA GLN A 526 -21.43 -2.05 -7.93
C GLN A 526 -20.06 -2.45 -7.36
N ALA A 527 -19.00 -2.37 -8.16
CA ALA A 527 -17.64 -2.72 -7.74
C ALA A 527 -17.09 -1.75 -6.69
N ASP A 528 -17.29 -0.44 -6.89
CA ASP A 528 -16.95 0.57 -5.90
C ASP A 528 -17.82 0.42 -4.64
N GLU A 529 -19.14 0.21 -4.77
CA GLU A 529 -20.04 0.00 -3.61
C GLU A 529 -19.67 -1.25 -2.79
N LEU A 530 -19.37 -2.39 -3.45
CA LEU A 530 -18.95 -3.62 -2.79
C LEU A 530 -17.60 -3.44 -2.08
N ALA A 531 -16.62 -2.78 -2.71
CA ALA A 531 -15.35 -2.46 -2.07
C ALA A 531 -15.55 -1.58 -0.82
N PHE A 532 -16.34 -0.51 -0.91
CA PHE A 532 -16.59 0.38 0.22
C PHE A 532 -17.45 -0.24 1.32
N LYS A 533 -18.37 -1.16 1.01
CA LYS A 533 -19.08 -1.96 2.01
C LYS A 533 -18.13 -2.87 2.78
N VAL A 534 -17.28 -3.64 2.09
CA VAL A 534 -16.31 -4.54 2.73
C VAL A 534 -15.24 -3.77 3.52
N ALA A 535 -14.81 -2.59 3.06
CA ALA A 535 -13.97 -1.68 3.85
C ALA A 535 -14.72 -1.09 5.06
N GLY A 536 -16.00 -0.74 4.91
CA GLY A 536 -16.84 -0.11 5.94
C GLY A 536 -17.06 -0.98 7.18
N LEU A 537 -16.93 -2.30 7.05
CA LEU A 537 -16.92 -3.25 8.18
C LEU A 537 -15.82 -2.96 9.21
N ILE A 538 -14.85 -2.09 8.91
CA ILE A 538 -13.64 -1.89 9.73
C ILE A 538 -13.76 -0.69 10.70
N TYR A 539 -14.60 0.34 10.47
CA TYR A 539 -14.57 1.63 11.23
C TYR A 539 -15.83 2.02 12.08
N ASP A 540 -15.72 3.11 12.86
CA ASP A 540 -16.34 3.36 14.18
C ASP A 540 -16.71 4.86 14.39
N ILE A 541 -17.71 5.38 15.12
CA ILE A 541 -19.10 5.02 15.57
C ILE A 541 -19.42 4.18 16.84
N ARG A 542 -18.64 3.19 17.30
CA ARG A 542 -19.20 2.03 18.04
C ARG A 542 -19.35 2.16 19.56
N LEU A 543 -18.87 3.20 20.26
CA LEU A 543 -18.95 3.28 21.74
C LEU A 543 -20.38 3.16 22.31
N CYS A 544 -21.36 3.84 21.72
CA CYS A 544 -22.76 3.72 22.16
C CYS A 544 -23.38 2.37 21.76
N LEU A 545 -22.90 1.78 20.67
CA LEU A 545 -23.32 0.45 20.22
C LEU A 545 -22.85 -0.60 21.24
N GLU A 546 -21.58 -0.56 21.63
CA GLU A 546 -20.94 -1.39 22.65
C GLU A 546 -21.62 -1.30 24.03
N GLU A 547 -21.86 -0.09 24.55
CA GLU A 547 -22.56 0.11 25.85
C GLU A 547 -24.05 -0.28 25.82
N LYS A 548 -24.63 -0.44 24.63
CA LYS A 548 -25.97 -1.03 24.42
C LYS A 548 -25.91 -2.44 23.81
N ILE A 549 -24.72 -3.06 23.79
CA ILE A 549 -24.45 -4.43 23.34
C ILE A 549 -24.99 -4.68 21.90
N TYR A 550 -25.16 -3.63 21.09
CA TYR A 550 -25.64 -3.75 19.71
C TYR A 550 -24.60 -4.55 18.93
N SER A 551 -25.05 -5.67 18.37
CA SER A 551 -24.25 -6.56 17.54
C SER A 551 -24.18 -6.01 16.13
N ASP A 552 -23.18 -6.42 15.35
CA ASP A 552 -23.01 -5.96 13.96
C ASP A 552 -24.18 -6.39 13.03
N GLN A 553 -25.13 -7.19 13.52
CA GLN A 553 -26.40 -7.52 12.84
C GLN A 553 -27.53 -6.51 13.10
N ASP A 554 -27.38 -5.60 14.08
CA ASP A 554 -28.40 -4.62 14.46
C ASP A 554 -28.35 -3.32 13.62
N PHE A 555 -27.27 -3.08 12.86
CA PHE A 555 -27.02 -1.82 12.14
C PHE A 555 -26.04 -1.99 10.95
N ASP A 556 -26.18 -1.18 9.90
CA ASP A 556 -25.14 -0.98 8.88
C ASP A 556 -24.24 0.22 9.25
N LEU A 557 -22.92 0.12 9.05
CA LEU A 557 -21.99 1.27 9.15
C LEU A 557 -21.48 1.69 7.76
N ILE A 558 -21.54 3.00 7.50
CA ILE A 558 -21.04 3.62 6.26
C ILE A 558 -19.99 4.66 6.66
N GLN A 559 -18.73 4.41 6.30
CA GLN A 559 -17.64 5.35 6.49
C GLN A 559 -17.68 6.47 5.43
N VAL A 560 -17.26 7.67 5.82
CA VAL A 560 -17.16 8.86 4.96
C VAL A 560 -15.84 9.55 5.32
N ASP A 561 -14.86 9.57 4.41
CA ASP A 561 -13.52 10.09 4.70
C ASP A 561 -13.51 11.64 4.67
N LEU A 562 -13.28 12.25 5.83
CA LEU A 562 -13.20 13.70 6.00
C LEU A 562 -11.90 14.31 5.44
N ASN A 563 -10.84 13.52 5.33
CA ASN A 563 -9.55 13.90 4.73
C ASN A 563 -9.69 13.99 3.20
N MET A 564 -10.34 12.99 2.60
CA MET A 564 -10.64 12.96 1.17
C MET A 564 -11.85 13.82 0.77
N GLY A 565 -12.58 14.37 1.75
CA GLY A 565 -13.69 15.29 1.53
C GLY A 565 -14.99 14.62 1.05
N ASP A 566 -15.18 13.32 1.33
CA ASP A 566 -16.34 12.55 0.91
C ASP A 566 -17.65 13.07 1.53
N ASN A 567 -17.56 13.79 2.66
CA ASN A 567 -18.69 14.49 3.26
C ASN A 567 -19.23 15.65 2.38
N PHE A 568 -18.56 15.97 1.26
CA PHE A 568 -19.03 16.87 0.21
C PHE A 568 -19.42 16.15 -1.09
N HIS A 569 -19.33 14.82 -1.15
CA HIS A 569 -19.80 14.05 -2.29
C HIS A 569 -21.31 14.23 -2.49
N PRO A 570 -21.83 14.39 -3.72
CA PRO A 570 -23.24 14.68 -3.95
C PRO A 570 -24.22 13.66 -3.34
N SER A 571 -23.89 12.36 -3.31
CA SER A 571 -24.73 11.35 -2.67
C SER A 571 -24.77 11.49 -1.14
N PHE A 572 -23.67 11.87 -0.50
CA PHE A 572 -23.65 12.14 0.95
C PHE A 572 -24.39 13.43 1.28
N LEU A 573 -24.21 14.50 0.50
CA LEU A 573 -24.98 15.74 0.65
C LEU A 573 -26.48 15.52 0.38
N ALA A 574 -26.84 14.58 -0.48
CA ALA A 574 -28.23 14.15 -0.69
C ALA A 574 -28.81 13.35 0.51
N ILE A 575 -27.96 12.82 1.40
CA ILE A 575 -28.34 12.17 2.67
C ILE A 575 -28.37 13.20 3.80
N ASN A 576 -27.25 13.88 4.06
CA ASN A 576 -27.12 15.00 5.01
C ASN A 576 -26.64 16.28 4.29
N PRO A 577 -27.56 17.21 3.97
CA PRO A 577 -27.23 18.47 3.29
C PRO A 577 -26.30 19.42 4.06
N ALA A 578 -25.99 19.15 5.33
CA ALA A 578 -25.02 19.92 6.11
C ALA A 578 -23.57 19.42 5.95
N GLY A 579 -23.35 18.27 5.31
CA GLY A 579 -22.01 17.69 5.15
C GLY A 579 -21.32 17.32 6.47
N THR A 580 -22.09 17.03 7.53
CA THR A 580 -21.61 16.68 8.87
C THR A 580 -21.74 15.18 9.16
N LEU A 581 -21.02 14.70 10.18
CA LEU A 581 -21.09 13.35 10.72
C LEU A 581 -21.28 13.41 12.25
N PRO A 582 -21.82 12.35 12.89
CA PRO A 582 -22.39 11.15 12.29
C PRO A 582 -23.80 11.37 11.72
N VAL A 583 -24.28 10.41 10.92
CA VAL A 583 -25.64 10.37 10.36
C VAL A 583 -26.16 8.93 10.46
N MET A 584 -27.41 8.75 10.89
CA MET A 584 -28.08 7.45 10.90
C MET A 584 -29.25 7.44 9.90
N LEU A 585 -29.37 6.35 9.15
CA LEU A 585 -30.54 6.04 8.34
C LEU A 585 -31.37 4.96 9.05
N VAL A 586 -32.65 5.24 9.31
CA VAL A 586 -33.58 4.34 9.98
C VAL A 586 -34.67 3.93 9.00
N PRO A 587 -34.76 2.66 8.57
CA PRO A 587 -35.78 2.24 7.63
C PRO A 587 -37.18 2.34 8.26
N ASN A 588 -38.16 2.86 7.50
CA ASN A 588 -39.53 3.05 7.96
C ASN A 588 -40.24 1.69 8.10
N ALA A 589 -40.80 1.39 9.28
CA ALA A 589 -41.49 0.13 9.56
C ALA A 589 -42.72 -0.13 8.68
N GLU A 590 -43.23 0.88 7.98
CA GLU A 590 -44.31 0.80 6.99
C GLU A 590 -43.82 0.71 5.53
N SER A 591 -42.55 1.04 5.24
CA SER A 591 -41.95 0.78 3.92
C SER A 591 -41.39 -0.64 3.83
N ILE A 592 -40.78 -1.14 4.90
CA ILE A 592 -40.27 -2.53 5.04
C ILE A 592 -41.38 -3.59 4.76
N LYS A 593 -42.65 -3.26 4.99
CA LYS A 593 -43.80 -4.18 4.87
C LYS A 593 -44.56 -4.06 3.54
N ALA A 594 -44.10 -3.21 2.62
CA ALA A 594 -44.75 -2.93 1.36
C ALA A 594 -43.84 -3.32 0.20
N ASP A 595 -44.41 -3.75 -0.92
CA ASP A 595 -43.68 -4.19 -2.12
C ASP A 595 -43.19 -2.97 -2.93
N ARG A 596 -42.32 -2.18 -2.30
CA ARG A 596 -41.78 -0.89 -2.78
C ARG A 596 -40.42 -0.62 -2.13
N PRO A 597 -39.58 0.28 -2.69
CA PRO A 597 -38.30 0.65 -2.09
C PRO A 597 -38.44 1.12 -0.64
N VAL A 598 -37.52 0.68 0.22
CA VAL A 598 -37.51 1.03 1.64
C VAL A 598 -37.19 2.52 1.80
N GLU A 599 -38.19 3.29 2.23
CA GLU A 599 -38.02 4.68 2.67
C GLU A 599 -37.26 4.72 4.01
N TYR A 600 -36.29 5.64 4.14
CA TYR A 600 -35.49 5.83 5.35
C TYR A 600 -35.75 7.21 6.00
N THR A 601 -36.02 7.20 7.30
CA THR A 601 -35.92 8.39 8.15
C THR A 601 -34.46 8.71 8.40
N ARG A 602 -34.11 9.99 8.36
CA ARG A 602 -32.73 10.47 8.51
C ARG A 602 -32.57 11.12 9.88
N ILE A 603 -31.53 10.74 10.62
CA ILE A 603 -31.17 11.36 11.90
C ILE A 603 -29.74 11.87 11.74
N SER A 604 -29.58 13.18 11.55
CA SER A 604 -28.31 13.83 11.15
C SER A 604 -27.63 14.63 12.26
N ASP A 605 -27.95 14.33 13.52
CA ASP A 605 -27.32 14.94 14.69
C ASP A 605 -27.04 13.90 15.78
N THR A 606 -25.88 14.04 16.43
CA THR A 606 -25.36 13.10 17.43
C THR A 606 -26.34 12.88 18.60
N LYS A 607 -27.08 13.91 19.01
CA LYS A 607 -27.96 13.88 20.18
C LYS A 607 -29.21 13.05 19.90
N SER A 608 -29.82 13.21 18.74
CA SER A 608 -30.96 12.41 18.29
C SER A 608 -30.55 10.97 17.95
N ILE A 609 -29.38 10.77 17.33
CA ILE A 609 -28.78 9.45 17.08
C ILE A 609 -28.65 8.66 18.38
N LEU A 610 -28.04 9.26 19.39
CA LEU A 610 -27.81 8.63 20.69
C LEU A 610 -29.12 8.44 21.49
N LYS A 611 -30.06 9.40 21.45
CA LYS A 611 -31.38 9.24 22.07
C LYS A 611 -32.18 8.09 21.41
N PHE A 612 -32.10 7.93 20.08
CA PHE A 612 -32.73 6.81 19.36
C PHE A 612 -32.16 5.45 19.80
N LEU A 613 -30.83 5.28 19.74
CA LEU A 613 -30.15 4.04 20.14
C LEU A 613 -30.42 3.69 21.61
N SER A 614 -30.44 4.70 22.49
CA SER A 614 -30.71 4.51 23.92
C SER A 614 -32.11 3.98 24.22
N ILE A 615 -33.14 4.45 23.49
CA ILE A 615 -34.55 4.09 23.70
C ILE A 615 -34.90 2.72 23.11
N LYS A 616 -34.35 2.38 21.94
CA LYS A 616 -34.81 1.23 21.15
C LYS A 616 -34.56 -0.12 21.82
N ARG A 617 -33.44 -0.29 22.53
CA ARG A 617 -33.10 -1.55 23.23
C ARG A 617 -33.48 -1.50 24.71
N ARG A 618 -34.73 -1.88 24.98
CA ARG A 618 -35.40 -1.85 26.31
C ARG A 618 -34.83 -2.82 27.36
N SER A 619 -33.99 -3.78 26.96
CA SER A 619 -33.41 -4.81 27.84
C SER A 619 -32.18 -4.34 28.63
N ILE A 620 -31.71 -3.11 28.39
CA ILE A 620 -30.50 -2.53 29.01
C ILE A 620 -30.88 -1.17 29.60
N PRO A 621 -30.41 -0.81 30.82
CA PRO A 621 -30.70 0.48 31.46
C PRO A 621 -30.62 1.68 30.51
N SER A 622 -31.58 2.59 30.62
CA SER A 622 -31.66 3.78 29.79
C SER A 622 -30.46 4.70 30.02
N LEU A 623 -29.77 5.10 28.95
CA LEU A 623 -28.73 6.12 29.02
C LEU A 623 -29.35 7.54 28.98
N ILE A 624 -30.66 7.66 28.77
CA ILE A 624 -31.39 8.93 29.01
C ILE A 624 -31.50 9.09 30.54
N PRO A 625 -31.00 10.21 31.10
CA PRO A 625 -31.01 10.48 32.53
C PRO A 625 -32.44 10.68 33.07
N LEU A 626 -32.58 10.61 34.39
CA LEU A 626 -33.85 10.85 35.08
C LEU A 626 -34.47 12.22 34.68
N PRO A 627 -35.81 12.36 34.63
CA PRO A 627 -36.46 13.55 34.07
C PRO A 627 -35.97 14.91 34.61
N HIS A 628 -35.65 14.99 35.90
CA HIS A 628 -35.13 16.21 36.53
C HIS A 628 -33.66 16.54 36.18
N LEU A 629 -32.91 15.57 35.65
CA LEU A 629 -31.51 15.71 35.21
C LEU A 629 -31.40 15.95 33.69
N ILE A 630 -32.48 15.75 32.91
CA ILE A 630 -32.47 15.95 31.45
C ILE A 630 -32.01 17.36 31.08
N SER A 631 -32.49 18.39 31.79
CA SER A 631 -32.08 19.78 31.52
C SER A 631 -30.57 20.00 31.72
N LYS A 632 -30.00 19.39 32.76
CA LYS A 632 -28.56 19.48 33.08
C LYS A 632 -27.73 18.71 32.05
N SER A 633 -28.18 17.52 31.66
CA SER A 633 -27.58 16.71 30.59
C SER A 633 -27.55 17.45 29.25
N ASP A 634 -28.70 17.98 28.84
CA ASP A 634 -28.83 18.73 27.58
C ASP A 634 -28.00 20.02 27.62
N GLU A 635 -27.74 20.64 28.77
CA GLU A 635 -26.87 21.82 28.91
C GLU A 635 -25.41 21.53 28.50
N PHE A 636 -24.83 20.43 28.97
CA PHE A 636 -23.47 20.00 28.60
C PHE A 636 -23.39 19.50 27.16
N ILE A 637 -24.39 18.73 26.72
CA ILE A 637 -24.47 18.24 25.33
C ILE A 637 -24.59 19.41 24.35
N ASN A 638 -25.46 20.39 24.65
CA ASN A 638 -25.62 21.57 23.81
C ASN A 638 -24.35 22.45 23.80
N TYR A 639 -23.56 22.48 24.88
CA TYR A 639 -22.27 23.17 24.89
C TYR A 639 -21.29 22.54 23.88
N LEU A 640 -21.11 21.22 23.92
CA LEU A 640 -20.24 20.51 22.95
C LEU A 640 -20.74 20.65 21.51
N LEU A 641 -22.06 20.62 21.29
CA LEU A 641 -22.68 20.79 19.98
C LEU A 641 -22.84 22.25 19.51
N SER A 642 -22.42 23.23 20.32
CA SER A 642 -22.55 24.67 19.98
C SER A 642 -21.57 25.16 18.92
N GLY A 643 -20.48 24.42 18.68
CA GLY A 643 -19.35 24.84 17.85
C GLY A 643 -18.30 25.69 18.57
N GLU A 644 -18.53 26.12 19.81
CA GLU A 644 -17.52 26.85 20.61
C GLU A 644 -16.27 25.99 20.91
N VAL A 645 -16.36 24.65 20.81
CA VAL A 645 -15.26 23.69 20.97
C VAL A 645 -15.16 22.71 19.79
N ASP A 646 -15.24 23.21 18.55
CA ASP A 646 -15.15 22.39 17.33
C ASP A 646 -13.80 21.64 17.22
N THR A 647 -13.84 20.31 17.37
CA THR A 647 -12.67 19.43 17.29
C THR A 647 -12.02 19.42 15.90
N ASN A 648 -12.80 19.63 14.82
CA ASN A 648 -12.26 19.70 13.46
C ASN A 648 -11.42 20.96 13.25
N PHE A 649 -11.78 22.05 13.95
CA PHE A 649 -10.99 23.27 14.00
C PHE A 649 -9.77 23.10 14.92
N LEU A 650 -9.91 22.46 16.09
CA LEU A 650 -8.79 22.17 17.00
C LEU A 650 -7.69 21.32 16.33
N MET A 651 -8.05 20.30 15.54
CA MET A 651 -7.13 19.47 14.75
C MET A 651 -6.21 20.28 13.82
N LEU A 652 -6.73 21.40 13.30
CA LEU A 652 -6.03 22.33 12.40
C LEU A 652 -5.49 23.58 13.14
N SER A 653 -5.76 23.74 14.43
CA SER A 653 -5.52 25.01 15.13
C SER A 653 -4.03 25.31 15.31
N ALA A 654 -3.72 26.60 15.43
CA ALA A 654 -2.40 27.10 15.81
C ALA A 654 -2.55 28.46 16.48
N THR A 655 -1.83 28.70 17.57
CA THR A 655 -1.87 29.95 18.35
C THR A 655 -0.63 30.83 18.10
N SER A 656 0.38 30.28 17.42
CA SER A 656 1.66 30.90 17.08
C SER A 656 2.17 30.48 15.69
N PRO A 657 3.13 31.21 15.08
CA PRO A 657 3.78 30.79 13.84
C PRO A 657 4.54 29.47 13.94
N SER A 658 5.07 29.13 15.13
CA SER A 658 5.79 27.87 15.38
C SER A 658 4.83 26.67 15.40
N GLU A 659 3.61 26.84 15.90
CA GLU A 659 2.57 25.80 15.82
C GLU A 659 2.07 25.58 14.39
N LEU A 660 1.98 26.65 13.55
CA LEU A 660 1.71 26.47 12.12
C LEU A 660 2.80 25.62 11.45
N GLU A 661 4.06 25.83 11.81
CA GLU A 661 5.19 25.09 11.24
C GLU A 661 5.14 23.61 11.64
N LEU A 662 4.95 23.34 12.94
CA LEU A 662 4.82 21.98 13.49
C LEU A 662 3.61 21.23 12.89
N ASN A 663 2.47 21.90 12.74
CA ASN A 663 1.23 21.29 12.23
C ASN A 663 1.16 21.26 10.69
N SER A 664 2.13 21.85 9.99
CA SER A 664 2.06 22.14 8.55
C SER A 664 1.80 20.91 7.67
N THR A 665 2.57 19.84 7.83
CA THR A 665 2.46 18.62 7.02
C THR A 665 1.07 17.99 7.12
N ARG A 666 0.50 17.93 8.34
CA ARG A 666 -0.85 17.39 8.60
C ARG A 666 -1.93 18.31 8.00
N ALA A 667 -1.86 19.61 8.29
CA ALA A 667 -2.87 20.57 7.86
C ALA A 667 -2.90 20.76 6.34
N VAL A 668 -1.74 20.93 5.67
CA VAL A 668 -1.66 21.15 4.22
C VAL A 668 -2.16 19.93 3.45
N SER A 669 -1.85 18.71 3.91
CA SER A 669 -2.33 17.47 3.29
C SER A 669 -3.86 17.35 3.36
N TYR A 670 -4.42 17.50 4.57
CA TYR A 670 -5.86 17.47 4.81
C TYR A 670 -6.60 18.53 3.98
N LEU A 671 -6.18 19.80 4.09
CA LEU A 671 -6.83 20.92 3.44
C LEU A 671 -6.70 20.87 1.91
N THR A 672 -5.60 20.36 1.36
CA THR A 672 -5.42 20.20 -0.10
C THR A 672 -6.32 19.08 -0.64
N SER A 673 -6.37 17.92 0.00
CA SER A 673 -7.23 16.80 -0.41
C SER A 673 -8.71 17.19 -0.38
N ARG A 674 -9.12 17.86 0.70
CA ARG A 674 -10.45 18.45 0.89
C ARG A 674 -10.76 19.56 -0.12
N GLN A 675 -9.77 20.34 -0.56
CA GLN A 675 -9.93 21.31 -1.65
C GLN A 675 -10.17 20.62 -2.99
N THR A 676 -9.40 19.58 -3.31
CA THR A 676 -9.61 18.77 -4.53
C THR A 676 -11.01 18.15 -4.57
N ALA A 677 -11.57 17.77 -3.42
CA ALA A 677 -12.97 17.33 -3.33
C ALA A 677 -13.97 18.45 -3.64
N PHE A 678 -13.77 19.66 -3.11
CA PHE A 678 -14.60 20.82 -3.49
C PHE A 678 -14.54 21.09 -4.99
N ASP A 679 -13.34 21.17 -5.56
CA ASP A 679 -13.15 21.50 -6.98
C ASP A 679 -13.76 20.42 -7.88
N ARG A 680 -13.60 19.14 -7.52
CA ARG A 680 -14.22 17.99 -8.21
C ARG A 680 -15.74 18.05 -8.17
N TYR A 681 -16.36 18.23 -7.00
CA TYR A 681 -17.82 18.13 -6.85
C TYR A 681 -18.57 19.44 -7.13
N ARG A 682 -17.89 20.58 -7.35
CA ARG A 682 -18.49 21.91 -7.58
C ARG A 682 -19.56 21.92 -8.68
N HIS A 683 -19.32 21.22 -9.79
CA HIS A 683 -20.26 21.15 -10.92
C HIS A 683 -21.44 20.19 -10.69
N LEU A 684 -21.31 19.26 -9.75
CA LEU A 684 -22.36 18.32 -9.33
C LEU A 684 -23.20 18.85 -8.15
N CYS A 685 -22.79 19.97 -7.55
CA CYS A 685 -23.50 20.57 -6.42
C CYS A 685 -24.84 21.20 -6.87
N PRO A 686 -25.98 20.84 -6.24
CA PRO A 686 -27.29 21.40 -6.53
C PRO A 686 -27.31 22.93 -6.47
N VAL A 687 -28.12 23.56 -7.32
CA VAL A 687 -28.14 25.01 -7.53
C VAL A 687 -28.47 25.78 -6.24
N ASP A 688 -29.37 25.24 -5.42
CA ASP A 688 -29.79 25.77 -4.11
C ASP A 688 -28.72 25.63 -3.02
N ARG A 689 -27.75 24.72 -3.19
CA ARG A 689 -26.66 24.46 -2.23
C ARG A 689 -25.33 25.08 -2.65
N ARG A 690 -25.21 25.58 -3.89
CA ARG A 690 -23.95 26.07 -4.47
C ARG A 690 -23.27 27.17 -3.65
N SER A 691 -24.03 28.16 -3.16
CA SER A 691 -23.48 29.25 -2.33
C SER A 691 -22.91 28.77 -0.99
N TRP A 692 -23.55 27.79 -0.36
CA TRP A 692 -23.04 27.13 0.86
C TRP A 692 -21.76 26.33 0.57
N PHE A 693 -21.76 25.58 -0.53
CA PHE A 693 -20.63 24.76 -0.96
C PHE A 693 -19.40 25.62 -1.31
N GLU A 694 -19.61 26.72 -2.03
CA GLU A 694 -18.57 27.70 -2.37
C GLU A 694 -18.07 28.46 -1.13
N SER A 695 -18.94 28.75 -0.16
CA SER A 695 -18.54 29.29 1.15
C SER A 695 -17.65 28.31 1.93
N LYS A 696 -17.96 27.01 1.91
CA LYS A 696 -17.13 25.97 2.55
C LYS A 696 -15.79 25.75 1.83
N SER A 697 -15.79 25.75 0.50
CA SER A 697 -14.55 25.71 -0.31
C SER A 697 -13.67 26.93 -0.05
N LYS A 698 -14.24 28.15 -0.06
CA LYS A 698 -13.51 29.37 0.27
C LYS A 698 -12.89 29.31 1.68
N SER A 699 -13.67 28.91 2.69
CA SER A 699 -13.19 28.76 4.07
C SER A 699 -12.08 27.71 4.21
N ASN A 700 -12.07 26.67 3.37
CA ASN A 700 -11.02 25.66 3.31
C ASN A 700 -9.73 26.25 2.71
N MET A 701 -9.84 26.96 1.58
CA MET A 701 -8.73 27.65 0.95
C MET A 701 -8.14 28.77 1.83
N ASP A 702 -8.99 29.54 2.53
CA ASP A 702 -8.56 30.61 3.45
C ASP A 702 -7.64 30.08 4.56
N ILE A 703 -7.82 28.84 5.03
CA ILE A 703 -6.91 28.19 6.01
C ILE A 703 -5.69 27.58 5.29
N LEU A 704 -5.89 27.00 4.10
CA LEU A 704 -4.80 26.40 3.31
C LEU A 704 -3.73 27.43 2.94
N ASP A 705 -4.11 28.66 2.60
CA ASP A 705 -3.18 29.76 2.28
C ASP A 705 -2.35 30.20 3.50
N ILE A 706 -2.97 30.25 4.69
CA ILE A 706 -2.28 30.57 5.96
C ILE A 706 -1.12 29.59 6.23
N TYR A 707 -1.31 28.32 5.87
CA TYR A 707 -0.29 27.28 5.98
C TYR A 707 0.71 27.29 4.80
N ARG A 708 0.24 27.39 3.54
CA ARG A 708 1.11 27.38 2.34
C ARG A 708 2.10 28.55 2.30
N TYR A 709 1.73 29.72 2.81
CA TYR A 709 2.59 30.91 2.89
C TYR A 709 3.82 30.75 3.83
N ARG A 710 4.12 29.56 4.37
CA ARG A 710 5.34 29.27 5.13
C ARG A 710 6.21 28.15 4.52
N TYR A 711 5.95 27.72 3.28
CA TYR A 711 6.78 26.69 2.61
C TYR A 711 8.10 27.27 2.04
N ILE A 712 8.95 27.81 2.91
CA ILE A 712 10.33 28.26 2.62
C ILE A 712 11.21 27.85 3.82
N PRO A 713 12.39 27.21 3.62
CA PRO A 713 13.25 26.77 4.72
C PRO A 713 13.80 27.91 5.59
N PRO A 714 14.01 27.69 6.91
CA PRO A 714 14.39 28.76 7.84
C PRO A 714 15.90 29.04 7.84
N THR A 715 16.35 30.06 7.10
CA THR A 715 17.70 30.64 7.23
C THR A 715 17.75 32.18 7.27
N THR A 716 16.65 32.89 6.99
CA THR A 716 16.61 34.36 6.99
C THR A 716 15.67 34.92 8.07
N THR A 717 16.15 35.89 8.85
CA THR A 717 15.38 36.60 9.89
C THR A 717 14.51 37.74 9.36
N GLU A 718 14.46 37.91 8.04
CA GLU A 718 13.60 38.86 7.34
C GLU A 718 12.62 38.09 6.44
N TYR A 719 11.36 38.56 6.35
CA TYR A 719 10.33 38.01 5.47
C TYR A 719 10.30 38.84 4.17
N PRO A 720 10.76 38.32 3.02
CA PRO A 720 10.63 39.02 1.74
C PRO A 720 9.19 38.93 1.23
N ASN A 721 8.66 40.02 0.66
CA ASN A 721 7.32 40.00 0.05
C ASN A 721 7.26 39.19 -1.26
N ASP A 722 8.42 38.84 -1.84
CA ASP A 722 8.53 38.46 -3.26
C ASP A 722 8.50 36.95 -3.54
N ASN A 723 8.38 36.09 -2.51
CA ASN A 723 8.27 34.63 -2.66
C ASN A 723 6.88 34.12 -2.22
N ILE A 724 5.83 34.60 -2.86
CA ILE A 724 4.49 34.00 -2.76
C ILE A 724 4.46 32.75 -3.66
N PRO A 725 4.10 31.55 -3.15
CA PRO A 725 3.86 30.38 -3.98
C PRO A 725 2.84 30.68 -5.08
N SER A 726 3.11 30.24 -6.32
CA SER A 726 2.31 30.55 -7.53
C SER A 726 0.90 29.95 -7.56
N ASN A 727 0.43 29.38 -6.44
CA ASN A 727 -0.89 28.81 -6.22
C ASN A 727 -1.66 29.53 -5.08
N ILE A 728 -1.31 30.79 -4.80
CA ILE A 728 -1.99 31.66 -3.82
C ILE A 728 -2.38 32.99 -4.50
N ASP A 729 -3.66 33.14 -4.84
CA ASP A 729 -4.19 34.31 -5.58
C ASP A 729 -4.50 35.53 -4.68
N LYS A 730 -3.97 35.60 -3.46
CA LYS A 730 -4.35 36.60 -2.43
C LYS A 730 -3.18 37.52 -2.07
N PRO A 731 -3.42 38.84 -1.87
CA PRO A 731 -2.40 39.75 -1.33
C PRO A 731 -1.90 39.31 0.05
N VAL A 732 -0.61 39.52 0.32
CA VAL A 732 0.08 39.09 1.55
C VAL A 732 -0.59 39.65 2.80
N GLU A 733 -1.06 40.90 2.76
CA GLU A 733 -1.73 41.60 3.86
C GLU A 733 -3.03 40.89 4.27
N VAL A 734 -3.75 40.30 3.30
CA VAL A 734 -4.96 39.51 3.54
C VAL A 734 -4.61 38.18 4.21
N ILE A 735 -3.54 37.52 3.77
CA ILE A 735 -3.08 36.25 4.36
C ILE A 735 -2.58 36.47 5.79
N LEU A 736 -1.81 37.53 6.03
CA LEU A 736 -1.30 37.89 7.36
C LEU A 736 -2.44 38.29 8.31
N LYS A 737 -3.44 39.03 7.82
CA LYS A 737 -4.66 39.32 8.61
C LYS A 737 -5.43 38.03 8.92
N ASN A 738 -5.74 37.21 7.92
CA ASN A 738 -6.44 35.93 8.10
C ASN A 738 -5.69 35.02 9.10
N ARG A 739 -4.35 35.00 9.06
CA ARG A 739 -3.50 34.29 10.04
C ARG A 739 -3.68 34.82 11.46
N GLN A 740 -3.72 36.14 11.66
CA GLN A 740 -3.94 36.72 12.99
C GLN A 740 -5.35 36.45 13.52
N ASP A 741 -6.36 36.54 12.65
CA ASP A 741 -7.75 36.20 13.00
C ASP A 741 -7.88 34.68 13.33
N PHE A 742 -7.16 33.81 12.60
CA PHE A 742 -7.05 32.37 12.86
C PHE A 742 -6.34 32.04 14.18
N PHE A 743 -5.29 32.78 14.56
CA PHE A 743 -4.64 32.66 15.86
C PHE A 743 -5.55 33.10 17.00
N ASN A 744 -6.32 34.17 16.80
CA ASN A 744 -7.29 34.66 17.78
C ASN A 744 -8.44 33.66 17.97
N ALA A 745 -8.95 33.08 16.87
CA ALA A 745 -9.94 32.01 16.90
C ALA A 745 -9.40 30.76 17.61
N SER A 746 -8.19 30.30 17.26
CA SER A 746 -7.53 29.15 17.91
C SER A 746 -7.40 29.35 19.43
N LYS A 747 -6.96 30.54 19.87
CA LYS A 747 -6.87 30.88 21.31
C LYS A 747 -8.24 30.92 21.98
N LYS A 748 -9.30 31.41 21.30
CA LYS A 748 -10.67 31.37 21.81
C LYS A 748 -11.14 29.92 21.99
N THR A 749 -10.99 29.07 20.97
CA THR A 749 -11.45 27.68 21.04
C THR A 749 -10.73 26.90 22.14
N TRP A 750 -9.41 27.04 22.29
CA TRP A 750 -8.69 26.42 23.41
C TRP A 750 -9.13 26.95 24.80
N SER A 751 -9.46 28.24 24.91
CA SER A 751 -10.05 28.82 26.13
C SER A 751 -11.48 28.30 26.41
N ASN A 752 -12.26 28.03 25.36
CA ASN A 752 -13.57 27.37 25.48
C ASN A 752 -13.42 25.91 25.92
N VAL A 753 -12.38 25.18 25.45
CA VAL A 753 -12.06 23.84 25.97
C VAL A 753 -11.69 23.91 27.46
N ALA A 754 -10.81 24.84 27.86
CA ALA A 754 -10.50 25.09 29.28
C ALA A 754 -11.78 25.29 30.12
N SER A 755 -12.65 26.19 29.65
CA SER A 755 -13.93 26.53 30.29
C SER A 755 -14.88 25.33 30.39
N PHE A 756 -14.92 24.48 29.36
CA PHE A 756 -15.71 23.25 29.36
C PHE A 756 -15.16 22.21 30.35
N LEU A 757 -13.84 21.99 30.37
CA LEU A 757 -13.21 21.03 31.29
C LEU A 757 -13.38 21.46 32.76
N ILE A 758 -13.24 22.76 33.07
CA ILE A 758 -13.59 23.31 34.39
C ILE A 758 -15.05 23.03 34.73
N LYS A 759 -15.98 23.25 33.79
CA LYS A 759 -17.41 23.02 34.02
C LYS A 759 -17.73 21.55 34.30
N VAL A 760 -17.09 20.63 33.58
CA VAL A 760 -17.21 19.18 33.77
C VAL A 760 -16.59 18.74 35.11
N ASP A 761 -15.41 19.24 35.46
CA ASP A 761 -14.76 18.90 36.73
C ASP A 761 -15.53 19.41 37.96
N ASN A 762 -16.06 20.63 37.90
CA ASN A 762 -16.94 21.19 38.94
C ASN A 762 -18.21 20.34 39.14
N GLU A 763 -18.82 19.89 38.04
CA GLU A 763 -20.03 19.06 38.07
C GLU A 763 -19.76 17.66 38.62
N LEU A 764 -18.67 17.01 38.17
CA LEU A 764 -18.18 15.73 38.72
C LEU A 764 -17.71 15.84 40.19
N SER A 765 -17.45 17.06 40.67
CA SER A 765 -17.12 17.37 42.07
C SER A 765 -18.35 17.71 42.92
N SER A 766 -19.54 17.85 42.33
CA SER A 766 -20.74 18.25 43.04
C SER A 766 -21.30 17.12 43.93
N ASP A 767 -21.79 17.47 45.11
CA ASP A 767 -21.87 16.53 46.25
C ASP A 767 -23.10 15.58 46.24
N HIS A 768 -23.50 15.11 45.05
CA HIS A 768 -24.51 14.09 44.84
C HIS A 768 -24.13 12.71 45.44
N LEU A 769 -22.88 12.53 45.87
CA LEU A 769 -22.33 11.29 46.45
C LEU A 769 -22.43 11.21 47.99
N SER A 770 -22.83 12.29 48.66
CA SER A 770 -22.83 12.42 50.13
C SER A 770 -23.77 11.48 50.89
N ASN A 771 -24.92 11.10 50.31
CA ASN A 771 -26.08 10.57 51.05
C ASN A 771 -26.31 9.03 50.97
N THR A 772 -25.31 8.22 50.65
CA THR A 772 -25.46 6.73 50.68
C THR A 772 -24.36 6.01 51.48
N THR A 773 -24.79 5.12 52.39
CA THR A 773 -23.96 4.31 53.29
C THR A 773 -23.30 3.09 52.62
N THR A 774 -23.02 3.17 51.32
CA THR A 774 -22.37 2.10 50.54
C THR A 774 -20.84 2.14 50.71
N SER A 775 -20.22 0.96 50.76
CA SER A 775 -18.77 0.80 50.95
C SER A 775 -17.95 1.29 49.75
N THR A 776 -16.66 1.55 49.98
CA THR A 776 -15.74 2.10 48.96
C THR A 776 -15.70 1.27 47.68
N GLU A 777 -15.65 -0.07 47.79
CA GLU A 777 -15.68 -0.99 46.63
C GLU A 777 -16.98 -0.85 45.81
N GLN A 778 -18.14 -0.67 46.46
CA GLN A 778 -19.42 -0.46 45.78
C GLN A 778 -19.51 0.92 45.13
N ARG A 779 -18.74 1.91 45.60
CA ARG A 779 -18.62 3.23 44.97
C ARG A 779 -17.74 3.17 43.72
N GLU A 780 -16.62 2.43 43.75
CA GLU A 780 -15.76 2.26 42.57
C GLU A 780 -16.44 1.49 41.43
N GLN A 781 -17.28 0.50 41.73
CA GLN A 781 -18.06 -0.22 40.70
C GLN A 781 -19.17 0.62 40.05
N ARG A 782 -19.69 1.65 40.74
CA ARG A 782 -20.79 2.49 40.23
C ARG A 782 -20.33 3.64 39.35
N GLY A 783 -19.08 4.10 39.50
CA GLY A 783 -18.46 5.10 38.64
C GLY A 783 -18.81 6.56 38.98
N PRO A 784 -17.93 7.52 38.68
CA PRO A 784 -18.16 8.95 38.89
C PRO A 784 -18.72 9.56 37.59
N TRP A 785 -20.01 9.31 37.29
CA TRP A 785 -20.67 9.90 36.12
C TRP A 785 -21.12 11.33 36.40
N LEU A 786 -21.22 12.14 35.34
CA LEU A 786 -21.51 13.57 35.42
C LEU A 786 -22.78 13.87 36.22
N LEU A 787 -23.80 13.01 36.08
CA LEU A 787 -25.14 13.21 36.64
C LEU A 787 -25.47 12.25 37.79
N GLY A 788 -24.45 11.62 38.41
CA GLY A 788 -24.61 10.78 39.60
C GLY A 788 -24.22 9.31 39.41
N HIS A 789 -25.10 8.39 39.82
CA HIS A 789 -24.76 6.96 39.97
C HIS A 789 -24.91 6.11 38.69
N ASP A 790 -25.64 6.58 37.69
CA ASP A 790 -25.91 5.83 36.46
C ASP A 790 -25.18 6.45 35.27
N LEU A 791 -24.69 5.62 34.35
CA LEU A 791 -24.06 6.04 33.10
C LEU A 791 -25.11 6.65 32.16
N THR A 792 -24.84 7.81 31.57
CA THR A 792 -25.79 8.53 30.70
C THR A 792 -25.19 8.94 29.35
N LEU A 793 -26.04 9.45 28.46
CA LEU A 793 -25.62 9.93 27.14
C LEU A 793 -24.62 11.09 27.19
N VAL A 794 -24.65 11.94 28.22
CA VAL A 794 -23.67 13.04 28.30
C VAL A 794 -22.27 12.53 28.64
N ASP A 795 -22.16 11.46 29.46
CA ASP A 795 -20.88 10.82 29.76
C ASP A 795 -20.21 10.24 28.51
N LEU A 796 -21.00 9.59 27.64
CA LEU A 796 -20.52 9.09 26.33
C LEU A 796 -20.02 10.21 25.42
N ILE A 797 -20.72 11.34 25.38
CA ILE A 797 -20.36 12.47 24.51
C ILE A 797 -19.12 13.19 25.07
N ILE A 798 -19.01 13.34 26.40
CA ILE A 798 -17.82 13.91 27.05
C ILE A 798 -16.60 13.02 26.85
N VAL A 799 -16.70 11.70 27.06
CA VAL A 799 -15.53 10.82 26.90
C VAL A 799 -15.08 10.72 25.45
N ALA A 800 -16.01 10.68 24.49
CA ALA A 800 -15.67 10.71 23.06
C ALA A 800 -15.02 12.04 22.65
N PHE A 801 -15.48 13.17 23.22
CA PHE A 801 -14.84 14.48 23.04
C PHE A 801 -13.42 14.50 23.63
N LEU A 802 -13.23 14.01 24.86
CA LEU A 802 -11.91 13.92 25.50
C LEU A 802 -10.96 13.06 24.66
N ALA A 803 -11.36 11.84 24.29
CA ALA A 803 -10.56 10.96 23.45
C ALA A 803 -10.21 11.62 22.10
N ARG A 804 -11.17 12.29 21.45
CA ARG A 804 -10.90 12.99 20.18
C ARG A 804 -9.88 14.12 20.35
N VAL A 805 -10.06 15.00 21.34
CA VAL A 805 -9.15 16.13 21.57
C VAL A 805 -7.75 15.64 22.00
N ILE A 806 -7.67 14.57 22.79
CA ILE A 806 -6.41 13.91 23.17
C ILE A 806 -5.70 13.33 21.93
N ALA A 807 -6.42 12.71 20.99
CA ALA A 807 -5.85 12.26 19.72
C ALA A 807 -5.38 13.44 18.84
N ASP A 808 -6.16 14.52 18.74
CA ASP A 808 -5.83 15.69 17.91
C ASP A 808 -4.54 16.39 18.36
N ILE A 809 -4.18 16.32 19.65
CA ILE A 809 -2.91 16.81 20.22
C ILE A 809 -1.79 15.75 20.27
N ASN A 810 -1.98 14.57 19.67
CA ASN A 810 -1.08 13.41 19.73
C ASN A 810 -0.77 12.98 21.20
N GLY A 811 -1.81 12.80 22.02
CA GLY A 811 -1.74 12.22 23.36
C GLY A 811 -2.21 10.76 23.37
N SER A 812 -1.72 9.99 24.35
CA SER A 812 -2.09 8.59 24.59
C SER A 812 -3.47 8.45 25.28
N MET A 813 -4.15 7.32 25.09
CA MET A 813 -5.49 7.07 25.68
C MET A 813 -5.42 6.61 27.15
N ASP A 814 -4.65 7.34 27.96
CA ASP A 814 -4.34 7.08 29.36
C ASP A 814 -4.26 8.40 30.17
N ASP A 815 -3.74 8.34 31.40
CA ASP A 815 -3.57 9.52 32.26
C ASP A 815 -2.64 10.59 31.66
N GLU A 816 -1.63 10.21 30.86
CA GLU A 816 -0.64 11.15 30.32
C GLU A 816 -1.21 11.98 29.19
N GLY A 817 -2.04 11.40 28.32
CA GLY A 817 -2.77 12.17 27.30
C GLY A 817 -3.74 13.20 27.89
N LEU A 818 -4.45 12.85 28.98
CA LEU A 818 -5.30 13.82 29.69
C LEU A 818 -4.46 14.91 30.37
N LEU A 819 -3.33 14.57 31.00
CA LEU A 819 -2.42 15.56 31.58
C LEU A 819 -1.83 16.49 30.50
N LYS A 820 -1.51 15.96 29.31
CA LYS A 820 -1.07 16.73 28.14
C LYS A 820 -2.14 17.74 27.72
N LEU A 821 -3.40 17.32 27.63
CA LEU A 821 -4.53 18.22 27.35
C LEU A 821 -4.67 19.31 28.41
N LEU A 822 -4.70 18.94 29.70
CA LEU A 822 -4.82 19.88 30.82
C LEU A 822 -3.68 20.92 30.82
N ASN A 823 -2.44 20.51 30.53
CA ASN A 823 -1.30 21.42 30.38
C ASN A 823 -1.48 22.41 29.21
N ILE A 824 -1.99 21.96 28.05
CA ILE A 824 -2.25 22.83 26.88
C ILE A 824 -3.32 23.88 27.21
N VAL A 825 -4.35 23.52 28.00
CA VAL A 825 -5.41 24.46 28.42
C VAL A 825 -5.10 25.22 29.71
N GLY A 826 -3.89 25.07 30.28
CA GLY A 826 -3.45 25.81 31.47
C GLY A 826 -4.11 25.39 32.79
N LEU A 827 -4.63 24.17 32.89
CA LEU A 827 -5.31 23.62 34.06
C LEU A 827 -4.40 22.67 34.84
N SER A 828 -4.26 22.88 36.16
CA SER A 828 -3.34 22.11 37.01
C SER A 828 -4.01 21.17 38.02
N LEU A 829 -5.29 21.37 38.35
CA LEU A 829 -6.09 20.46 39.17
C LEU A 829 -7.48 20.27 38.57
N CYS A 830 -7.78 19.05 38.14
CA CYS A 830 -9.11 18.58 37.73
C CYS A 830 -9.28 17.11 38.16
N ASP A 831 -9.23 16.84 39.47
CA ASP A 831 -9.15 15.47 39.99
C ASP A 831 -10.47 14.68 39.89
N SER A 832 -11.60 15.34 39.60
CA SER A 832 -12.88 14.67 39.34
C SER A 832 -12.98 14.23 37.87
N LEU A 833 -12.56 15.08 36.94
CA LEU A 833 -12.36 14.78 35.52
C LEU A 833 -11.32 13.65 35.33
N ARG A 834 -10.21 13.67 36.09
CA ARG A 834 -9.22 12.58 36.08
C ARG A 834 -9.82 11.27 36.61
N ARG A 835 -10.68 11.29 37.64
CA ARG A 835 -11.40 10.09 38.11
C ARG A 835 -12.41 9.56 37.08
N PHE A 836 -13.13 10.45 36.40
CA PHE A 836 -14.01 10.11 35.27
C PHE A 836 -13.24 9.43 34.13
N TRP A 837 -12.15 10.04 33.67
CA TRP A 837 -11.28 9.47 32.62
C TRP A 837 -10.67 8.12 33.03
N ARG A 838 -10.13 8.02 34.24
CA ARG A 838 -9.61 6.77 34.82
C ARG A 838 -10.65 5.66 34.94
N SER A 839 -11.92 6.01 35.10
CA SER A 839 -13.03 5.05 35.08
C SER A 839 -13.29 4.58 33.65
N TRP A 840 -13.29 5.49 32.68
CA TRP A 840 -13.48 5.18 31.26
C TRP A 840 -12.37 4.31 30.65
N ILE A 841 -11.09 4.68 30.77
CA ILE A 841 -9.96 3.90 30.20
C ILE A 841 -9.87 2.46 30.73
N LYS A 842 -10.54 2.15 31.85
CA LYS A 842 -10.66 0.80 32.40
C LYS A 842 -11.83 -0.01 31.83
N ARG A 843 -12.87 0.61 31.25
CA ARG A 843 -14.06 -0.08 30.74
C ARG A 843 -13.76 -0.94 29.50
N PRO A 844 -14.29 -2.17 29.39
CA PRO A 844 -14.11 -3.00 28.19
C PRO A 844 -14.66 -2.39 26.90
N SER A 845 -15.74 -1.62 26.98
CA SER A 845 -16.33 -0.86 25.86
C SER A 845 -15.38 0.21 25.32
N PHE A 846 -14.88 1.08 26.22
CA PHE A 846 -13.88 2.09 25.89
C PHE A 846 -12.60 1.45 25.36
N LYS A 847 -12.17 0.32 25.91
CA LYS A 847 -11.02 -0.41 25.40
C LYS A 847 -11.24 -0.93 23.98
N ARG A 848 -12.35 -1.65 23.71
CA ARG A 848 -12.70 -2.15 22.37
C ARG A 848 -12.84 -1.06 21.31
N VAL A 849 -13.07 0.20 21.70
CA VAL A 849 -13.21 1.33 20.78
C VAL A 849 -11.94 2.18 20.69
N TYR A 850 -11.24 2.45 21.81
CA TYR A 850 -10.17 3.45 21.89
C TYR A 850 -8.80 2.94 22.37
N LEU A 851 -8.63 1.64 22.66
CA LEU A 851 -7.33 1.05 23.04
C LEU A 851 -7.04 -0.23 22.26
N GLU A 852 -7.89 -1.24 22.39
CA GLU A 852 -7.81 -2.52 21.65
C GLU A 852 -8.07 -2.34 20.14
N ARG A 853 -8.57 -1.17 19.71
CA ARG A 853 -8.72 -0.77 18.30
C ARG A 853 -8.08 0.57 17.90
N VAL A 854 -7.52 1.37 18.83
CA VAL A 854 -6.93 2.70 18.53
C VAL A 854 -5.54 2.91 19.16
N ALA A 855 -4.96 1.92 19.86
CA ALA A 855 -3.55 2.00 20.24
C ALA A 855 -2.60 2.07 19.01
N ASN A 856 -3.09 1.70 17.82
CA ASN A 856 -2.34 1.66 16.57
C ASN A 856 -3.12 2.29 15.37
N ASP A 857 -4.01 3.27 15.59
CA ASP A 857 -4.80 3.95 14.53
C ASP A 857 -4.64 5.49 14.59
#